data_AF-A0A7K9LMH7-F1
#
_entry.id   AF-A0A7K9LMH7-F1
#
_cell.length_a   1.000
_cell.length_b   1.000
_cell.length_c   1.000
_cell.angle_alpha   90.00
_cell.angle_beta   90.00
_cell.angle_gamma   90.00
#
_symmetry.space_group_name_H-M   'P 1'
#
loop_
_entity.id
_entity.type
_entity.pdbx_description
1 polymer ?
#
loop_
_entity_poly.entity_id
_entity_poly.type
_entity_poly.pdbx_seq_one_letter_code
_entity_poly.pdbx_strand_id
1 'polypeptide(L)'
;MEKFGMNFGGGPSRKELLETIETQKQQLLRYQARLKDVVHAYKSLLKEKEALEASLKVLSVSHEGDLAVPPPAAGDCPDDRSSEHSEDSAETATSADTAASLTSAASAKGDEEDKPAAPPPQRAEEPSGSESGELCAGGEPERRLLQLKAQLATLTGALATVTQEKSRMEASYQAERRQMKQELEEAAARAREDAERQEAELRRLQELLADTRARLVAQQREREREQGDHGLMLRELQELLRAEREARRQLSEEELRRELQGVREENGKPDPRIQELQEEMAGLKNHFQLQLVQEMKKAAQAEEQLQQRSQREEQRVAELEAQVAQVSELLGTYEKAKQRDQATIQRLKDRIVQLDLENKTLAIAASSRPLGEVAVDEATLDVAVLKEKMEKLRKLLQVAAGKGPEEPREPELPPGAGNGDRAPGGHCQQELRQLKEEFERYKVRAQQVLKSKASKDVGLARELEEAREQLAELRDKHVLLQLATDDMEKQQRQELEAKKQELQQLQQLHRQELERCQLEFRERALRLEEEMHKQRDRALAVLAEKDHELEQLRALALPHGHKSCRDGAPGDAPRHDSSEILPQELQPCSGSEPTFFLYAEQLARKEVEIAALRKQRHQLEVQLHQLQGRALAEEDKHREEVAALRGEIQKSCRDKSREGANLEYLKNVVYRFLTLPDARGRQQTLTAILAILHFSPEEKLSIAKSSAHGSWWLHGKR
;
A
#
# COMPACT_ATOMS: atom_id res chain seq x y z
N MET A 1 22.85 33.90 22.43
CA MET A 1 23.40 32.75 21.66
C MET A 1 22.25 31.83 21.28
N GLU A 2 21.26 32.37 20.57
CA GLU A 2 19.92 31.75 20.42
C GLU A 2 19.63 31.34 18.97
N LYS A 3 20.33 30.33 18.45
CA LYS A 3 20.10 29.82 17.07
C LYS A 3 19.99 28.30 16.95
N PHE A 4 19.73 27.60 18.06
CA PHE A 4 19.35 26.19 18.05
C PHE A 4 18.04 26.01 18.81
N GLY A 5 16.93 26.10 18.08
CA GLY A 5 15.58 25.80 18.56
C GLY A 5 15.35 24.30 18.77
N MET A 6 16.23 23.66 19.53
CA MET A 6 16.07 22.26 19.94
C MET A 6 15.08 22.20 21.09
N ASN A 7 13.79 22.32 20.76
CA ASN A 7 12.72 21.98 21.68
C ASN A 7 12.83 20.47 21.98
N PHE A 8 13.52 20.13 23.07
CA PHE A 8 13.45 18.81 23.66
C PHE A 8 11.98 18.51 23.92
N GLY A 9 11.47 17.45 23.28
CA GLY A 9 10.05 17.13 23.29
C GLY A 9 9.59 16.83 24.71
N GLY A 10 8.94 17.81 25.35
CA GLY A 10 8.06 17.54 26.46
C GLY A 10 6.97 16.59 25.97
N GLY A 11 6.94 15.37 26.51
CA GLY A 11 5.82 14.48 26.26
C GLY A 11 4.50 15.15 26.66
N PRO A 12 3.36 14.75 26.07
CA PRO A 12 2.07 15.40 26.29
C PRO A 12 1.83 15.59 27.78
N SER A 13 1.48 16.80 28.19
CA SER A 13 1.52 17.15 29.60
C SER A 13 0.54 16.30 30.40
N ARG A 14 0.76 16.19 31.71
CA ARG A 14 -0.14 15.43 32.60
C ARG A 14 -1.60 15.91 32.50
N LYS A 15 -1.87 17.14 32.03
CA LYS A 15 -3.21 17.63 31.73
C LYS A 15 -3.75 17.09 30.41
N GLU A 16 -3.00 17.22 29.31
CA GLU A 16 -3.37 16.64 28.00
C GLU A 16 -3.61 15.13 28.08
N LEU A 17 -2.80 14.41 28.88
CA LEU A 17 -3.00 12.97 29.14
C LEU A 17 -4.27 12.66 29.94
N LEU A 18 -4.72 13.56 30.83
CA LEU A 18 -5.99 13.40 31.53
C LEU A 18 -7.19 13.77 30.62
N GLU A 19 -7.08 14.85 29.84
CA GLU A 19 -8.10 15.29 28.88
C GLU A 19 -8.30 14.28 27.74
N THR A 20 -7.23 13.64 27.26
CA THR A 20 -7.32 12.52 26.31
C THR A 20 -7.95 11.27 26.94
N ILE A 21 -7.63 10.93 28.20
CA ILE A 21 -8.31 9.85 28.92
C ILE A 21 -9.80 10.17 29.14
N GLU A 22 -10.18 11.41 29.43
CA GLU A 22 -11.57 11.81 29.64
C GLU A 22 -12.37 11.83 28.32
N THR A 23 -11.79 12.34 27.24
CA THR A 23 -12.43 12.26 25.90
C THR A 23 -12.54 10.82 25.40
N GLN A 24 -11.54 9.96 25.64
CA GLN A 24 -11.64 8.51 25.38
C GLN A 24 -12.75 7.84 26.21
N LYS A 25 -12.88 8.17 27.51
CA LYS A 25 -14.00 7.69 28.35
C LYS A 25 -15.36 8.13 27.79
N GLN A 26 -15.49 9.39 27.36
CA GLN A 26 -16.73 9.89 26.73
C GLN A 26 -17.03 9.17 25.40
N GLN A 27 -16.02 8.88 24.58
CA GLN A 27 -16.18 8.10 23.35
C GLN A 27 -16.62 6.66 23.67
N LEU A 28 -15.98 5.99 24.63
CA LEU A 28 -16.36 4.64 25.07
C LEU A 28 -17.79 4.58 25.60
N LEU A 29 -18.25 5.59 26.36
CA LEU A 29 -19.64 5.69 26.80
C LEU A 29 -20.62 5.88 25.62
N ARG A 30 -20.28 6.70 24.62
CA ARG A 30 -21.08 6.87 23.39
C ARG A 30 -21.15 5.58 22.56
N TYR A 31 -20.05 4.85 22.45
CA TYR A 31 -20.04 3.53 21.80
C TYR A 31 -20.84 2.50 22.61
N GLN A 32 -20.74 2.48 23.94
CA GLN A 32 -21.52 1.59 24.79
C GLN A 32 -23.03 1.87 24.68
N ALA A 33 -23.45 3.13 24.58
CA ALA A 33 -24.84 3.50 24.31
C ALA A 33 -25.29 2.96 22.95
N ARG A 34 -24.61 3.34 21.86
CA ARG A 34 -24.93 2.86 20.50
C ARG A 34 -24.98 1.33 20.38
N LEU A 35 -24.07 0.62 21.07
CA LEU A 35 -24.02 -0.85 21.04
C LEU A 35 -25.16 -1.47 21.85
N LYS A 36 -25.61 -0.84 22.95
CA LYS A 36 -26.88 -1.19 23.61
C LYS A 36 -28.06 -0.98 22.67
N ASP A 37 -28.12 0.14 21.95
CA ASP A 37 -29.23 0.47 21.06
C ASP A 37 -29.31 -0.54 19.89
N VAL A 38 -28.17 -0.88 19.28
CA VAL A 38 -28.07 -1.93 18.25
C VAL A 38 -28.48 -3.30 18.79
N VAL A 39 -28.13 -3.66 20.03
CA VAL A 39 -28.59 -4.91 20.66
C VAL A 39 -30.09 -4.91 20.95
N HIS A 40 -30.71 -3.76 21.25
CA HIS A 40 -32.16 -3.66 21.36
C HIS A 40 -32.84 -3.78 19.99
N ALA A 41 -32.33 -3.09 18.97
CA ALA A 41 -32.84 -3.20 17.60
C ALA A 41 -32.75 -4.64 17.07
N TYR A 42 -31.62 -5.34 17.29
CA TYR A 42 -31.46 -6.75 16.94
C TYR A 42 -32.43 -7.67 17.69
N LYS A 43 -32.69 -7.41 18.98
CA LYS A 43 -33.70 -8.15 19.75
C LYS A 43 -35.13 -7.88 19.31
N SER A 44 -35.45 -6.69 18.81
CA SER A 44 -36.75 -6.39 18.19
C SER A 44 -36.89 -7.10 16.84
N LEU A 45 -35.87 -7.01 15.98
CA LEU A 45 -35.82 -7.68 14.68
C LEU A 45 -35.93 -9.21 14.82
N LEU A 46 -35.33 -9.82 15.85
CA LEU A 46 -35.51 -11.25 16.15
C LEU A 46 -36.96 -11.58 16.51
N LYS A 47 -37.63 -10.77 17.32
CA LYS A 47 -39.06 -10.97 17.65
C LYS A 47 -39.98 -10.76 16.45
N GLU A 48 -39.67 -9.78 15.60
CA GLU A 48 -40.37 -9.55 14.34
C GLU A 48 -40.18 -10.75 13.39
N LYS A 49 -38.96 -11.29 13.30
CA LYS A 49 -38.68 -12.53 12.57
C LYS A 49 -39.44 -13.74 13.16
N GLU A 50 -39.42 -13.92 14.47
CA GLU A 50 -40.16 -14.99 15.16
C GLU A 50 -41.69 -14.89 14.91
N ALA A 51 -42.24 -13.68 14.92
CA ALA A 51 -43.64 -13.41 14.60
C ALA A 51 -43.98 -13.63 13.11
N LEU A 52 -43.08 -13.26 12.20
CA LEU A 52 -43.23 -13.54 10.76
C LEU A 52 -43.10 -15.03 10.46
N GLU A 53 -42.17 -15.75 11.11
CA GLU A 53 -42.09 -17.21 11.02
C GLU A 53 -43.34 -17.89 11.59
N ALA A 54 -43.92 -17.38 12.68
CA ALA A 54 -45.17 -17.90 13.22
C ALA A 54 -46.35 -17.65 12.26
N SER A 55 -46.44 -16.44 11.69
CA SER A 55 -47.44 -16.10 10.66
C SER A 55 -47.28 -16.99 9.41
N LEU A 56 -46.05 -17.20 8.93
CA LEU A 56 -45.77 -18.10 7.81
C LEU A 56 -46.15 -19.55 8.13
N LYS A 57 -45.81 -20.06 9.33
CA LYS A 57 -46.21 -21.42 9.75
C LYS A 57 -47.74 -21.57 9.80
N VAL A 58 -48.47 -20.56 10.27
CA VAL A 58 -49.95 -20.55 10.23
C VAL A 58 -50.47 -20.53 8.79
N LEU A 59 -49.91 -19.67 7.91
CA LEU A 59 -50.31 -19.58 6.50
C LEU A 59 -50.00 -20.86 5.71
N SER A 60 -48.87 -21.53 5.97
CA SER A 60 -48.54 -22.83 5.38
C SER A 60 -49.53 -23.91 5.84
N VAL A 61 -49.87 -23.97 7.13
CA VAL A 61 -50.88 -24.91 7.64
C VAL A 61 -52.29 -24.59 7.09
N SER A 62 -52.62 -23.32 6.86
CA SER A 62 -53.84 -22.93 6.13
C SER A 62 -53.80 -23.33 4.64
N HIS A 63 -52.63 -23.34 4.01
CA HIS A 63 -52.48 -23.74 2.61
C HIS A 63 -52.57 -25.27 2.42
N GLU A 64 -52.10 -26.06 3.39
CA GLU A 64 -52.26 -27.52 3.40
C GLU A 64 -53.68 -27.97 3.78
N GLY A 65 -54.48 -27.10 4.41
CA GLY A 65 -55.83 -27.41 4.91
C GLY A 65 -56.88 -27.73 3.84
N ASP A 66 -56.77 -27.17 2.64
CA ASP A 66 -57.76 -27.30 1.57
C ASP A 66 -57.58 -28.54 0.66
N LEU A 67 -56.56 -29.40 0.90
CA LEU A 67 -56.26 -30.59 0.08
C LEU A 67 -56.14 -31.90 0.89
N ALA A 68 -57.10 -32.14 1.79
CA ALA A 68 -57.13 -33.33 2.64
C ALA A 68 -57.62 -34.61 1.92
N VAL A 69 -56.72 -35.30 1.20
CA VAL A 69 -56.88 -36.71 0.75
C VAL A 69 -55.60 -37.49 1.14
N PRO A 70 -55.69 -38.68 1.78
CA PRO A 70 -54.59 -39.21 2.57
C PRO A 70 -53.53 -40.01 1.77
N PRO A 71 -52.22 -39.85 2.07
CA PRO A 71 -51.15 -40.67 1.51
C PRO A 71 -50.77 -41.88 2.40
N PRO A 72 -50.36 -43.03 1.82
CA PRO A 72 -49.72 -44.10 2.55
C PRO A 72 -48.18 -43.97 2.62
N ALA A 73 -47.64 -44.03 3.84
CA ALA A 73 -46.33 -44.58 4.24
C ALA A 73 -45.01 -44.20 3.48
N ALA A 74 -44.16 -43.47 4.23
CA ALA A 74 -42.72 -43.68 4.44
C ALA A 74 -41.67 -43.35 3.33
N GLY A 75 -40.60 -42.67 3.77
CA GLY A 75 -39.37 -42.39 3.01
C GLY A 75 -38.56 -41.25 3.66
N ASP A 76 -37.39 -41.55 4.23
CA ASP A 76 -36.63 -40.63 5.10
C ASP A 76 -35.54 -39.79 4.39
N CYS A 77 -35.57 -38.47 4.64
CA CYS A 77 -34.42 -37.57 4.88
C CYS A 77 -33.28 -37.48 3.80
N PRO A 78 -32.16 -36.73 4.00
CA PRO A 78 -32.10 -35.32 3.57
C PRO A 78 -30.81 -34.91 2.81
N ASP A 79 -30.66 -33.60 2.53
CA ASP A 79 -29.50 -32.91 1.91
C ASP A 79 -29.21 -33.31 0.44
N ASP A 80 -28.50 -32.55 -0.41
CA ASP A 80 -27.53 -31.47 -0.22
C ASP A 80 -27.67 -30.38 -1.34
N ARG A 81 -26.63 -29.56 -1.56
CA ARG A 81 -26.59 -28.32 -2.34
C ARG A 81 -26.21 -28.48 -3.83
N SER A 82 -26.62 -27.48 -4.62
CA SER A 82 -25.96 -26.95 -5.83
C SER A 82 -25.68 -27.88 -7.02
N SER A 83 -26.21 -27.53 -8.20
CA SER A 83 -25.36 -27.33 -9.40
C SER A 83 -26.10 -26.54 -10.51
N GLU A 84 -25.35 -26.15 -11.54
CA GLU A 84 -25.73 -25.31 -12.66
C GLU A 84 -26.08 -26.13 -13.93
N HIS A 85 -26.63 -25.45 -14.96
CA HIS A 85 -26.75 -25.90 -16.36
C HIS A 85 -27.74 -27.08 -16.60
N SER A 86 -28.25 -27.35 -17.81
CA SER A 86 -28.52 -26.55 -19.02
C SER A 86 -29.27 -27.47 -20.02
N GLU A 87 -29.79 -26.88 -21.10
CA GLU A 87 -30.06 -27.47 -22.42
C GLU A 87 -31.51 -27.62 -22.91
N ASP A 88 -31.59 -27.57 -24.24
CA ASP A 88 -32.72 -27.34 -25.11
C ASP A 88 -33.48 -28.63 -25.47
N SER A 89 -34.74 -28.51 -25.89
CA SER A 89 -35.47 -29.54 -26.65
C SER A 89 -36.76 -28.97 -27.25
N ALA A 90 -36.80 -28.89 -28.58
CA ALA A 90 -37.99 -28.55 -29.35
C ALA A 90 -38.74 -29.80 -29.87
N GLU A 91 -39.97 -29.58 -30.36
CA GLU A 91 -40.83 -30.53 -31.11
C GLU A 91 -41.34 -31.76 -30.30
N THR A 92 -42.64 -32.05 -30.31
CA THR A 92 -43.30 -32.73 -31.45
C THR A 92 -44.84 -32.58 -31.38
N ALA A 93 -45.51 -32.73 -32.53
CA ALA A 93 -46.97 -32.77 -32.74
C ALA A 93 -47.70 -33.84 -31.87
N THR A 94 -49.02 -33.87 -31.69
CA THR A 94 -50.14 -33.77 -32.66
C THR A 94 -51.40 -33.12 -32.01
N SER A 95 -52.43 -32.62 -32.72
CA SER A 95 -53.15 -33.27 -33.85
C SER A 95 -54.00 -32.30 -34.69
N ALA A 96 -54.20 -32.65 -35.97
CA ALA A 96 -55.37 -32.24 -36.78
C ALA A 96 -56.62 -33.06 -36.35
N ASP A 97 -57.85 -32.83 -36.80
CA ASP A 97 -58.39 -32.12 -37.98
C ASP A 97 -59.71 -31.40 -37.58
N THR A 98 -60.27 -30.45 -38.33
CA THR A 98 -61.07 -30.75 -39.54
C THR A 98 -61.23 -29.49 -40.42
N ALA A 99 -61.10 -29.64 -41.75
CA ALA A 99 -61.41 -28.62 -42.76
C ALA A 99 -62.94 -28.38 -42.94
N ALA A 100 -63.50 -27.49 -43.78
CA ALA A 100 -63.01 -26.56 -44.82
C ALA A 100 -63.98 -25.33 -44.85
N SER A 101 -63.92 -24.28 -45.68
CA SER A 101 -63.31 -23.97 -47.00
C SER A 101 -63.09 -22.44 -47.08
N LEU A 102 -62.04 -21.90 -47.73
CA LEU A 102 -61.96 -21.52 -49.17
C LEU A 102 -63.11 -20.57 -49.62
N THR A 103 -62.91 -19.40 -50.25
CA THR A 103 -61.76 -18.91 -51.05
C THR A 103 -61.50 -17.38 -50.97
N SER A 104 -60.27 -17.02 -51.34
CA SER A 104 -59.78 -15.78 -51.99
C SER A 104 -60.47 -15.49 -53.36
N ALA A 105 -60.30 -14.38 -54.08
CA ALA A 105 -59.85 -12.99 -53.83
C ALA A 105 -60.03 -12.16 -55.15
N ALA A 106 -59.59 -10.89 -55.15
CA ALA A 106 -59.27 -10.04 -56.31
C ALA A 106 -60.38 -9.31 -57.12
N SER A 107 -60.41 -7.98 -56.93
CA SER A 107 -60.25 -6.94 -57.97
C SER A 107 -61.21 -6.78 -59.17
N ALA A 108 -61.93 -5.65 -59.22
CA ALA A 108 -62.04 -4.77 -60.40
C ALA A 108 -62.55 -3.35 -60.01
N LYS A 109 -62.50 -2.38 -60.95
CA LYS A 109 -62.91 -0.97 -60.79
C LYS A 109 -63.85 -0.52 -61.93
N GLY A 110 -64.63 0.53 -61.69
CA GLY A 110 -65.60 1.18 -62.60
C GLY A 110 -66.83 1.59 -61.79
N ASP A 111 -67.26 2.87 -61.65
CA ASP A 111 -67.38 4.01 -62.58
C ASP A 111 -68.45 3.73 -63.67
N GLU A 112 -69.53 4.52 -63.84
CA GLU A 112 -70.07 5.66 -63.08
C GLU A 112 -71.60 5.86 -63.39
N GLU A 113 -72.14 7.06 -63.13
CA GLU A 113 -73.40 7.69 -63.61
C GLU A 113 -74.81 7.22 -63.11
N ASP A 114 -75.30 8.01 -62.14
CA ASP A 114 -76.51 8.86 -62.23
C ASP A 114 -77.92 8.38 -61.77
N LYS A 115 -78.75 9.42 -61.54
CA LYS A 115 -80.13 9.56 -61.03
C LYS A 115 -81.08 9.81 -62.24
N PRO A 116 -82.37 10.18 -62.09
CA PRO A 116 -83.28 10.12 -60.95
C PRO A 116 -84.67 9.50 -61.30
N ALA A 117 -85.69 9.86 -60.51
CA ALA A 117 -87.13 9.88 -60.83
C ALA A 117 -87.96 8.60 -60.60
N ALA A 118 -89.29 8.80 -60.54
CA ALA A 118 -90.28 7.84 -60.04
C ALA A 118 -91.25 7.35 -61.14
N PRO A 119 -91.88 6.16 -60.98
CA PRO A 119 -92.90 5.66 -61.91
C PRO A 119 -94.34 6.13 -61.58
N PRO A 120 -95.32 5.99 -62.51
CA PRO A 120 -96.55 6.79 -62.53
C PRO A 120 -97.88 5.95 -62.47
N PRO A 121 -99.09 6.56 -62.56
CA PRO A 121 -100.38 5.90 -62.28
C PRO A 121 -101.24 5.58 -63.53
N GLN A 122 -102.51 5.14 -63.30
CA GLN A 122 -103.58 4.80 -64.28
C GLN A 122 -103.45 3.39 -64.90
N ARG A 123 -104.49 2.66 -65.35
CA ARG A 123 -105.99 2.64 -65.32
C ARG A 123 -106.39 1.24 -65.86
N ALA A 124 -107.62 0.68 -65.80
CA ALA A 124 -108.88 0.78 -65.04
C ALA A 124 -109.78 -0.40 -65.51
N GLU A 125 -111.07 -0.49 -65.11
CA GLU A 125 -112.25 -0.98 -65.88
C GLU A 125 -113.53 -0.93 -64.99
N GLU A 126 -114.70 -0.92 -65.61
CA GLU A 126 -116.09 -0.86 -65.05
C GLU A 126 -116.71 -2.31 -65.06
N PRO A 127 -117.96 -2.64 -64.61
CA PRO A 127 -119.15 -1.79 -64.74
C PRO A 127 -120.33 -1.89 -63.72
N SER A 128 -121.29 -1.00 -63.99
CA SER A 128 -122.76 -1.19 -63.84
C SER A 128 -123.38 -0.81 -62.49
N GLY A 129 -123.96 0.39 -62.45
CA GLY A 129 -124.71 0.88 -61.29
C GLY A 129 -126.14 0.35 -61.14
N SER A 130 -126.80 0.87 -60.10
CA SER A 130 -128.25 0.95 -59.96
C SER A 130 -128.58 2.21 -59.17
N GLU A 131 -129.71 2.81 -59.47
CA GLU A 131 -130.10 4.13 -58.97
C GLU A 131 -130.99 4.02 -57.72
N SER A 132 -130.72 4.83 -56.70
CA SER A 132 -131.71 5.50 -55.84
C SER A 132 -130.99 6.35 -54.79
N GLY A 133 -131.46 7.57 -54.56
CA GLY A 133 -130.91 8.45 -53.53
C GLY A 133 -131.91 8.67 -52.40
N GLU A 134 -131.43 8.73 -51.16
CA GLU A 134 -132.21 9.22 -50.02
C GLU A 134 -131.29 10.02 -49.07
N LEU A 135 -131.81 11.12 -48.54
CA LEU A 135 -131.09 12.00 -47.61
C LEU A 135 -131.35 11.56 -46.17
N CYS A 136 -130.31 11.25 -45.41
CA CYS A 136 -130.43 11.07 -43.96
C CYS A 136 -129.23 11.66 -43.20
N ALA A 137 -129.51 12.48 -42.20
CA ALA A 137 -128.49 13.11 -41.36
C ALA A 137 -128.06 12.15 -40.24
N GLY A 138 -126.88 11.54 -40.36
CA GLY A 138 -126.37 10.54 -39.40
C GLY A 138 -124.84 10.45 -39.28
N GLY A 139 -124.10 11.49 -39.70
CA GLY A 139 -122.65 11.41 -39.95
C GLY A 139 -121.69 11.74 -38.80
N GLU A 140 -122.18 12.10 -37.60
CA GLU A 140 -121.28 12.45 -36.48
C GLU A 140 -120.47 11.27 -35.88
N PRO A 141 -121.05 10.10 -35.54
CA PRO A 141 -120.31 9.05 -34.83
C PRO A 141 -119.21 8.44 -35.70
N GLU A 142 -119.44 8.27 -37.01
CA GLU A 142 -118.45 7.73 -37.93
C GLU A 142 -117.27 8.68 -38.15
N ARG A 143 -117.54 10.00 -38.25
CA ARG A 143 -116.47 11.01 -38.36
C ARG A 143 -115.62 11.05 -37.09
N ARG A 144 -116.23 10.96 -35.90
CA ARG A 144 -115.51 10.83 -34.62
C ARG A 144 -114.69 9.53 -34.57
N LEU A 145 -115.23 8.39 -35.02
CA LEU A 145 -114.51 7.12 -35.12
C LEU A 145 -113.31 7.18 -36.08
N LEU A 146 -113.43 7.84 -37.22
CA LEU A 146 -112.31 8.03 -38.16
C LEU A 146 -111.23 8.97 -37.58
N GLN A 147 -111.64 10.04 -36.89
CA GLN A 147 -110.71 10.93 -36.20
C GLN A 147 -109.95 10.22 -35.07
N LEU A 148 -110.63 9.40 -34.25
CA LEU A 148 -110.01 8.57 -33.22
C LEU A 148 -109.07 7.52 -33.81
N LYS A 149 -109.44 6.87 -34.92
CA LYS A 149 -108.54 5.94 -35.64
C LYS A 149 -107.27 6.64 -36.16
N ALA A 150 -107.39 7.85 -36.69
CA ALA A 150 -106.24 8.65 -37.12
C ALA A 150 -105.35 9.05 -35.93
N GLN A 151 -105.94 9.51 -34.82
CA GLN A 151 -105.20 9.84 -33.59
C GLN A 151 -104.47 8.62 -33.01
N LEU A 152 -105.12 7.46 -32.95
CA LEU A 152 -104.51 6.20 -32.54
C LEU A 152 -103.35 5.80 -33.47
N ALA A 153 -103.52 5.92 -34.79
CA ALA A 153 -102.44 5.64 -35.74
C ALA A 153 -101.23 6.57 -35.54
N THR A 154 -101.46 7.87 -35.30
CA THR A 154 -100.39 8.84 -35.00
C THR A 154 -99.70 8.53 -33.67
N LEU A 155 -100.44 8.17 -32.62
CA LEU A 155 -99.87 7.80 -31.32
C LEU A 155 -99.08 6.49 -31.39
N THR A 156 -99.57 5.49 -32.12
CA THR A 156 -98.83 4.24 -32.39
C THR A 156 -97.55 4.52 -33.20
N GLY A 157 -97.61 5.42 -34.18
CA GLY A 157 -96.44 5.89 -34.93
C GLY A 157 -95.39 6.58 -34.03
N ALA A 158 -95.83 7.50 -33.16
CA ALA A 158 -94.95 8.19 -32.22
C ALA A 158 -94.35 7.23 -31.16
N LEU A 159 -95.11 6.24 -30.69
CA LEU A 159 -94.60 5.18 -29.82
C LEU A 159 -93.60 4.27 -30.54
N ALA A 160 -93.81 3.98 -31.82
CA ALA A 160 -92.86 3.23 -32.64
C ALA A 160 -91.54 4.01 -32.84
N THR A 161 -91.60 5.31 -33.12
CA THR A 161 -90.36 6.13 -33.24
C THR A 161 -89.66 6.26 -31.89
N VAL A 162 -90.37 6.52 -30.79
CA VAL A 162 -89.75 6.63 -29.46
C VAL A 162 -89.16 5.30 -28.98
N THR A 163 -89.76 4.15 -29.29
CA THR A 163 -89.16 2.84 -28.98
C THR A 163 -87.98 2.49 -29.90
N GLN A 164 -88.00 2.92 -31.16
CA GLN A 164 -86.85 2.80 -32.06
C GLN A 164 -85.67 3.71 -31.62
N GLU A 165 -85.93 4.95 -31.23
CA GLU A 165 -84.90 5.85 -30.71
C GLU A 165 -84.37 5.38 -29.35
N LYS A 166 -85.24 4.92 -28.44
CA LYS A 166 -84.81 4.29 -27.19
C LYS A 166 -83.88 3.11 -27.43
N SER A 167 -84.26 2.15 -28.28
CA SER A 167 -83.42 0.98 -28.58
C SER A 167 -82.11 1.36 -29.29
N ARG A 168 -82.10 2.42 -30.11
CA ARG A 168 -80.88 2.99 -30.70
C ARG A 168 -79.95 3.60 -29.65
N MET A 169 -80.49 4.35 -28.69
CA MET A 169 -79.73 4.94 -27.58
C MET A 169 -79.23 3.88 -26.58
N GLU A 170 -80.02 2.84 -26.31
CA GLU A 170 -79.60 1.70 -25.50
C GLU A 170 -78.48 0.90 -26.21
N ALA A 171 -78.53 0.78 -27.54
CA ALA A 171 -77.48 0.15 -28.33
C ALA A 171 -76.19 0.99 -28.37
N SER A 172 -76.28 2.32 -28.54
CA SER A 172 -75.09 3.19 -28.52
C SER A 172 -74.45 3.21 -27.14
N TYR A 173 -75.24 3.36 -26.07
CA TYR A 173 -74.74 3.28 -24.69
C TYR A 173 -74.08 1.92 -24.39
N GLN A 174 -74.61 0.81 -24.90
CA GLN A 174 -73.97 -0.49 -24.78
C GLN A 174 -72.66 -0.61 -25.59
N ALA A 175 -72.55 0.05 -26.73
CA ALA A 175 -71.32 0.10 -27.52
C ALA A 175 -70.25 0.98 -26.82
N GLU A 176 -70.62 2.21 -26.43
CA GLU A 176 -69.78 3.12 -25.65
C GLU A 176 -69.29 2.47 -24.35
N ARG A 177 -70.16 1.76 -23.61
CA ARG A 177 -69.79 1.03 -22.39
C ARG A 177 -68.85 -0.15 -22.65
N ARG A 178 -68.82 -0.73 -23.86
CA ARG A 178 -67.82 -1.74 -24.26
C ARG A 178 -66.51 -1.08 -24.66
N GLN A 179 -66.56 -0.02 -25.46
CA GLN A 179 -65.39 0.76 -25.86
C GLN A 179 -64.64 1.34 -24.66
N MET A 180 -65.34 2.02 -23.73
CA MET A 180 -64.73 2.57 -22.51
C MET A 180 -64.10 1.49 -21.62
N LYS A 181 -64.59 0.24 -21.65
CA LYS A 181 -63.93 -0.88 -20.98
C LYS A 181 -62.66 -1.30 -21.70
N GLN A 182 -62.71 -1.46 -23.02
CA GLN A 182 -61.55 -1.81 -23.83
C GLN A 182 -60.45 -0.76 -23.71
N GLU A 183 -60.79 0.53 -23.74
CA GLU A 183 -59.84 1.63 -23.52
C GLU A 183 -59.21 1.60 -22.11
N LEU A 184 -59.97 1.25 -21.07
CA LEU A 184 -59.45 1.06 -19.71
C LEU A 184 -58.59 -0.20 -19.58
N GLU A 185 -58.95 -1.29 -20.25
CA GLU A 185 -58.20 -2.56 -20.28
C GLU A 185 -56.88 -2.39 -21.05
N GLU A 186 -56.88 -1.67 -22.18
CA GLU A 186 -55.67 -1.27 -22.92
C GLU A 186 -54.79 -0.31 -22.13
N ALA A 187 -55.37 0.71 -21.48
CA ALA A 187 -54.61 1.63 -20.64
C ALA A 187 -53.95 0.90 -19.45
N ALA A 188 -54.66 -0.05 -18.83
CA ALA A 188 -54.13 -0.89 -17.77
C ALA A 188 -53.05 -1.87 -18.28
N ALA A 189 -53.18 -2.40 -19.51
CA ALA A 189 -52.15 -3.22 -20.12
C ALA A 189 -50.86 -2.42 -20.39
N ARG A 190 -50.97 -1.24 -21.03
CA ARG A 190 -49.83 -0.35 -21.30
C ARG A 190 -49.13 0.07 -20.00
N ALA A 191 -49.90 0.42 -18.95
CA ALA A 191 -49.34 0.76 -17.65
C ALA A 191 -48.62 -0.41 -16.96
N ARG A 192 -49.01 -1.68 -17.21
CA ARG A 192 -48.28 -2.87 -16.75
C ARG A 192 -46.99 -3.07 -17.55
N GLU A 193 -47.04 -2.97 -18.88
CA GLU A 193 -45.84 -3.05 -19.72
C GLU A 193 -44.80 -1.99 -19.34
N ASP A 194 -45.23 -0.75 -19.05
CA ASP A 194 -44.33 0.33 -18.63
C ASP A 194 -43.77 0.11 -17.21
N ALA A 195 -44.54 -0.50 -16.30
CA ALA A 195 -44.01 -0.93 -15.01
C ALA A 195 -42.99 -2.08 -15.14
N GLU A 196 -43.26 -3.08 -15.99
CA GLU A 196 -42.34 -4.19 -16.28
C GLU A 196 -41.04 -3.70 -16.96
N ARG A 197 -41.14 -2.72 -17.86
CA ARG A 197 -39.98 -2.01 -18.45
C ARG A 197 -39.14 -1.34 -17.37
N GLN A 198 -39.78 -0.56 -16.48
CA GLN A 198 -39.09 0.12 -15.37
C GLN A 198 -38.47 -0.86 -14.37
N GLU A 199 -39.14 -1.98 -14.04
CA GLU A 199 -38.55 -3.03 -13.22
C GLU A 199 -37.33 -3.69 -13.88
N ALA A 200 -37.38 -3.95 -15.19
CA ALA A 200 -36.25 -4.50 -15.94
C ALA A 200 -35.06 -3.52 -16.00
N GLU A 201 -35.31 -2.22 -16.15
CA GLU A 201 -34.28 -1.19 -16.08
C GLU A 201 -33.68 -1.05 -14.67
N LEU A 202 -34.51 -1.07 -13.62
CA LEU A 202 -34.04 -1.08 -12.23
C LEU A 202 -33.18 -2.31 -11.92
N ARG A 203 -33.55 -3.51 -12.40
CA ARG A 203 -32.75 -4.74 -12.29
C ARG A 203 -31.40 -4.59 -12.98
N ARG A 204 -31.37 -4.14 -14.24
CA ARG A 204 -30.12 -3.87 -14.99
C ARG A 204 -29.22 -2.83 -14.29
N LEU A 205 -29.80 -1.78 -13.72
CA LEU A 205 -29.03 -0.78 -12.96
C LEU A 205 -28.49 -1.35 -11.63
N GLN A 206 -29.24 -2.22 -10.95
CA GLN A 206 -28.77 -2.94 -9.77
C GLN A 206 -27.63 -3.92 -10.10
N GLU A 207 -27.73 -4.64 -11.22
CA GLU A 207 -26.68 -5.51 -11.76
C GLU A 207 -25.41 -4.70 -12.05
N LEU A 208 -25.50 -3.60 -12.81
CA LEU A 208 -24.35 -2.73 -13.11
C LEU A 208 -23.73 -2.11 -11.84
N LEU A 209 -24.54 -1.80 -10.82
CA LEU A 209 -24.05 -1.34 -9.51
C LEU A 209 -23.38 -2.47 -8.71
N ALA A 210 -23.86 -3.71 -8.80
CA ALA A 210 -23.20 -4.87 -8.20
C ALA A 210 -21.85 -5.15 -8.90
N ASP A 211 -21.83 -5.09 -10.22
CA ASP A 211 -20.66 -5.33 -11.06
C ASP A 211 -19.55 -4.30 -10.82
N THR A 212 -19.91 -3.01 -10.76
CA THR A 212 -18.96 -1.93 -10.44
C THR A 212 -18.45 -2.01 -9.00
N ARG A 213 -19.30 -2.38 -8.02
CA ARG A 213 -18.86 -2.67 -6.65
C ARG A 213 -17.90 -3.86 -6.60
N ALA A 214 -18.18 -4.94 -7.31
CA ALA A 214 -17.33 -6.13 -7.36
C ALA A 214 -15.95 -5.80 -7.96
N ARG A 215 -15.91 -5.02 -9.05
CA ARG A 215 -14.66 -4.54 -9.66
C ARG A 215 -13.86 -3.63 -8.72
N LEU A 216 -14.51 -2.74 -7.97
CA LEU A 216 -13.85 -1.90 -6.96
C LEU A 216 -13.27 -2.73 -5.79
N VAL A 217 -14.01 -3.73 -5.31
CA VAL A 217 -13.52 -4.66 -4.25
C VAL A 217 -12.38 -5.54 -4.75
N ALA A 218 -12.38 -5.94 -6.03
CA ALA A 218 -11.25 -6.64 -6.65
C ALA A 218 -10.00 -5.74 -6.69
N GLN A 219 -10.12 -4.50 -7.17
CA GLN A 219 -9.01 -3.53 -7.21
C GLN A 219 -8.49 -3.16 -5.82
N GLN A 220 -9.35 -3.11 -4.80
CA GLN A 220 -8.92 -2.93 -3.41
C GLN A 220 -8.06 -4.11 -2.94
N ARG A 221 -8.53 -5.34 -3.15
CA ARG A 221 -7.78 -6.57 -2.81
C ARG A 221 -6.48 -6.72 -3.59
N GLU A 222 -6.43 -6.26 -4.83
CA GLU A 222 -5.21 -6.22 -5.64
C GLU A 222 -4.19 -5.25 -5.04
N ARG A 223 -4.59 -4.02 -4.70
CA ARG A 223 -3.72 -3.04 -4.00
C ARG A 223 -3.30 -3.52 -2.61
N GLU A 224 -4.16 -4.22 -1.88
CA GLU A 224 -3.82 -4.82 -0.58
C GLU A 224 -2.78 -5.95 -0.73
N ARG A 225 -2.89 -6.79 -1.76
CA ARG A 225 -1.88 -7.79 -2.11
C ARG A 225 -0.57 -7.13 -2.49
N GLU A 226 -0.59 -6.17 -3.43
CA GLU A 226 0.58 -5.40 -3.83
C GLU A 226 1.27 -4.76 -2.61
N GLN A 227 0.53 -4.13 -1.70
CA GLN A 227 1.09 -3.56 -0.46
C GLN A 227 1.68 -4.63 0.47
N GLY A 228 1.06 -5.82 0.53
CA GLY A 228 1.61 -6.99 1.20
C GLY A 228 2.94 -7.44 0.58
N ASP A 229 3.00 -7.57 -0.73
CA ASP A 229 4.17 -8.03 -1.49
C ASP A 229 5.32 -7.01 -1.41
N HIS A 230 5.04 -5.70 -1.55
CA HIS A 230 6.02 -4.65 -1.24
C HIS A 230 6.49 -4.73 0.23
N GLY A 231 5.60 -5.05 1.16
CA GLY A 231 5.93 -5.27 2.57
C GLY A 231 6.79 -6.51 2.82
N LEU A 232 6.69 -7.55 2.00
CA LEU A 232 7.55 -8.74 2.03
C LEU A 232 8.92 -8.44 1.41
N MET A 233 8.97 -7.87 0.20
CA MET A 233 10.22 -7.45 -0.45
C MET A 233 11.03 -6.49 0.43
N LEU A 234 10.38 -5.57 1.15
CA LEU A 234 11.06 -4.67 2.10
C LEU A 234 11.61 -5.39 3.35
N ARG A 235 11.08 -6.55 3.75
CA ARG A 235 11.65 -7.38 4.82
C ARG A 235 12.85 -8.17 4.29
N GLU A 236 12.70 -8.82 3.15
CA GLU A 236 13.77 -9.56 2.47
C GLU A 236 14.98 -8.66 2.18
N LEU A 237 14.77 -7.45 1.64
CA LEU A 237 15.84 -6.47 1.43
C LEU A 237 16.51 -6.04 2.75
N GLN A 238 15.77 -5.92 3.85
CA GLN A 238 16.37 -5.63 5.15
C GLN A 238 17.15 -6.83 5.72
N GLU A 239 16.71 -8.06 5.48
CA GLU A 239 17.38 -9.28 5.91
C GLU A 239 18.66 -9.53 5.10
N LEU A 240 18.62 -9.38 3.78
CA LEU A 240 19.79 -9.36 2.91
C LEU A 240 20.79 -8.28 3.34
N LEU A 241 20.32 -7.06 3.65
CA LEU A 241 21.19 -5.97 4.13
C LEU A 241 21.76 -6.22 5.55
N ARG A 242 21.06 -6.97 6.42
CA ARG A 242 21.62 -7.44 7.71
C ARG A 242 22.69 -8.50 7.47
N ALA A 243 22.38 -9.53 6.69
CA ALA A 243 23.30 -10.60 6.33
C ALA A 243 24.56 -10.08 5.64
N GLU A 244 24.45 -9.12 4.72
CA GLU A 244 25.62 -8.50 4.07
C GLU A 244 26.48 -7.73 5.07
N ARG A 245 25.88 -6.97 6.00
CA ARG A 245 26.61 -6.27 7.07
C ARG A 245 27.28 -7.23 8.04
N GLU A 246 26.66 -8.38 8.32
CA GLU A 246 27.21 -9.42 9.17
C GLU A 246 28.34 -10.19 8.50
N ALA A 247 28.20 -10.53 7.21
CA ALA A 247 29.28 -11.10 6.40
C ALA A 247 30.48 -10.13 6.29
N ARG A 248 30.25 -8.84 6.03
CA ARG A 248 31.30 -7.81 6.02
C ARG A 248 32.02 -7.70 7.37
N ARG A 249 31.30 -7.80 8.50
CA ARG A 249 31.89 -7.86 9.85
C ARG A 249 32.74 -9.12 10.03
N GLN A 250 32.19 -10.29 9.70
CA GLN A 250 32.90 -11.57 9.82
C GLN A 250 34.19 -11.58 8.99
N LEU A 251 34.17 -11.08 7.76
CA LEU A 251 35.37 -10.91 6.93
C LEU A 251 36.39 -9.98 7.59
N SER A 252 35.97 -8.81 8.10
CA SER A 252 36.89 -7.89 8.81
C SER A 252 37.43 -8.48 10.12
N GLU A 253 36.66 -9.32 10.83
CA GLU A 253 37.13 -10.05 12.00
C GLU A 253 38.12 -11.16 11.61
N GLU A 254 37.92 -11.86 10.49
CA GLU A 254 38.89 -12.84 9.98
C GLU A 254 40.18 -12.18 9.51
N GLU A 255 40.09 -11.02 8.84
CA GLU A 255 41.26 -10.22 8.44
C GLU A 255 42.04 -9.76 9.67
N LEU A 256 41.39 -9.14 10.66
CA LEU A 256 42.02 -8.76 11.93
C LEU A 256 42.59 -9.97 12.70
N ARG A 257 41.95 -11.14 12.65
CA ARG A 257 42.49 -12.38 13.25
C ARG A 257 43.74 -12.88 12.50
N ARG A 258 43.77 -12.79 11.17
CA ARG A 258 44.95 -13.13 10.34
C ARG A 258 46.09 -12.16 10.58
N GLU A 259 45.82 -10.86 10.65
CA GLU A 259 46.81 -9.83 11.01
C GLU A 259 47.37 -10.08 12.42
N LEU A 260 46.51 -10.32 13.41
CA LEU A 260 46.93 -10.65 14.78
C LEU A 260 47.69 -11.99 14.86
N GLN A 261 47.45 -12.95 13.97
CA GLN A 261 48.24 -14.18 13.85
C GLN A 261 49.61 -13.89 13.24
N GLY A 262 49.68 -13.17 12.11
CA GLY A 262 50.95 -12.76 11.49
C GLY A 262 51.83 -11.95 12.45
N VAL A 263 51.26 -10.95 13.12
CA VAL A 263 51.96 -10.15 14.14
C VAL A 263 52.39 -11.01 15.34
N ARG A 264 51.65 -12.06 15.73
CA ARG A 264 52.09 -13.02 16.76
C ARG A 264 53.21 -13.94 16.27
N GLU A 265 53.21 -14.34 15.01
CA GLU A 265 54.30 -15.13 14.42
C GLU A 265 55.56 -14.30 14.16
N GLU A 266 55.41 -12.99 13.93
CA GLU A 266 56.53 -12.03 13.86
C GLU A 266 57.12 -11.76 15.24
N ASN A 267 56.31 -11.37 16.24
CA ASN A 267 56.78 -11.22 17.63
C ASN A 267 57.22 -12.55 18.28
N GLY A 268 56.77 -13.69 17.75
CA GLY A 268 57.17 -15.04 18.18
C GLY A 268 58.53 -15.48 17.65
N LYS A 269 59.07 -14.81 16.62
CA LYS A 269 60.47 -14.97 16.20
C LYS A 269 61.31 -14.07 17.11
N PRO A 270 62.24 -14.60 17.93
CA PRO A 270 63.16 -13.75 18.68
C PRO A 270 63.96 -12.91 17.70
N ASP A 271 64.11 -11.60 17.98
CA ASP A 271 64.84 -10.67 17.11
C ASP A 271 66.16 -11.29 16.62
N PRO A 272 66.47 -11.29 15.30
CA PRO A 272 67.69 -11.92 14.80
C PRO A 272 68.93 -11.29 15.45
N ARG A 273 68.89 -9.98 15.73
CA ARG A 273 69.96 -9.28 16.45
C ARG A 273 70.11 -9.71 17.92
N ILE A 274 69.03 -10.16 18.56
CA ILE A 274 69.09 -10.76 19.91
C ILE A 274 69.62 -12.19 19.84
N GLN A 275 69.31 -12.96 18.79
CA GLN A 275 69.90 -14.27 18.56
C GLN A 275 71.42 -14.16 18.31
N GLU A 276 71.84 -13.29 17.39
CA GLU A 276 73.25 -12.95 17.14
C GLU A 276 73.98 -12.57 18.44
N LEU A 277 73.42 -11.67 19.25
CA LEU A 277 74.02 -11.27 20.53
C LEU A 277 74.04 -12.41 21.56
N GLN A 278 73.09 -13.34 21.54
CA GLN A 278 73.12 -14.54 22.40
C GLN A 278 74.20 -15.53 21.94
N GLU A 279 74.39 -15.71 20.64
CA GLU A 279 75.46 -16.54 20.06
C GLU A 279 76.84 -15.93 20.27
N GLU A 280 77.01 -14.62 20.07
CA GLU A 280 78.24 -13.88 20.43
C GLU A 280 78.55 -14.01 21.92
N MET A 281 77.55 -13.83 22.80
CA MET A 281 77.72 -14.00 24.24
C MET A 281 78.02 -15.45 24.64
N ALA A 282 77.50 -16.45 23.93
CA ALA A 282 77.85 -17.85 24.13
C ALA A 282 79.28 -18.16 23.65
N GLY A 283 79.66 -17.66 22.46
CA GLY A 283 81.00 -17.76 21.90
C GLY A 283 82.06 -17.11 22.81
N LEU A 284 81.79 -15.91 23.32
CA LEU A 284 82.63 -15.23 24.30
C LEU A 284 82.75 -16.01 25.61
N LYS A 285 81.63 -16.51 26.17
CA LYS A 285 81.67 -17.38 27.37
C LYS A 285 82.52 -18.62 27.15
N ASN A 286 82.35 -19.31 26.02
CA ASN A 286 83.13 -20.50 25.66
C ASN A 286 84.61 -20.15 25.47
N HIS A 287 84.92 -19.00 24.86
CA HIS A 287 86.29 -18.52 24.70
C HIS A 287 86.94 -18.19 26.05
N PHE A 288 86.26 -17.48 26.94
CA PHE A 288 86.76 -17.19 28.29
C PHE A 288 86.91 -18.46 29.15
N GLN A 289 86.00 -19.44 29.03
CA GLN A 289 86.17 -20.75 29.68
C GLN A 289 87.41 -21.48 29.15
N LEU A 290 87.63 -21.47 27.84
CA LEU A 290 88.81 -22.10 27.23
C LEU A 290 90.11 -21.38 27.64
N GLN A 291 90.13 -20.04 27.67
CA GLN A 291 91.25 -19.25 28.20
C GLN A 291 91.52 -19.59 29.67
N LEU A 292 90.49 -19.64 30.52
CA LEU A 292 90.62 -19.97 31.95
C LEU A 292 91.25 -21.36 32.13
N VAL A 293 90.81 -22.36 31.35
CA VAL A 293 91.38 -23.71 31.36
C VAL A 293 92.83 -23.73 30.83
N GLN A 294 93.20 -22.86 29.90
CA GLN A 294 94.58 -22.72 29.43
C GLN A 294 95.49 -22.06 30.49
N GLU A 295 95.04 -20.99 31.15
CA GLU A 295 95.80 -20.37 32.25
C GLU A 295 95.92 -21.29 33.47
N MET A 296 94.86 -22.02 33.83
CA MET A 296 94.95 -23.06 34.87
C MET A 296 95.98 -24.15 34.53
N LYS A 297 96.07 -24.57 33.26
CA LYS A 297 97.09 -25.53 32.81
C LYS A 297 98.51 -24.95 32.89
N LYS A 298 98.71 -23.69 32.48
CA LYS A 298 100.01 -23.00 32.62
C LYS A 298 100.41 -22.83 34.09
N ALA A 299 99.46 -22.47 34.96
CA ALA A 299 99.67 -22.33 36.40
C ALA A 299 100.09 -23.67 37.01
N ALA A 300 99.35 -24.75 36.75
CA ALA A 300 99.70 -26.09 37.23
C ALA A 300 101.08 -26.56 36.73
N GLN A 301 101.44 -26.27 35.47
CA GLN A 301 102.78 -26.56 34.93
C GLN A 301 103.89 -25.73 35.60
N ALA A 302 103.60 -24.49 36.00
CA ALA A 302 104.54 -23.65 36.75
C ALA A 302 104.68 -24.13 38.20
N GLU A 303 103.59 -24.53 38.85
CA GLU A 303 103.59 -25.16 40.18
C GLU A 303 104.38 -26.47 40.18
N GLU A 304 104.19 -27.35 39.19
CA GLU A 304 104.97 -28.58 39.05
C GLU A 304 106.47 -28.28 38.87
N GLN A 305 106.82 -27.29 38.04
CA GLN A 305 108.22 -26.85 37.89
C GLN A 305 108.82 -26.29 39.18
N LEU A 306 108.03 -25.61 40.01
CA LEU A 306 108.45 -25.13 41.32
C LEU A 306 108.61 -26.27 42.33
N GLN A 307 107.69 -27.24 42.36
CA GLN A 307 107.81 -28.45 43.17
C GLN A 307 109.06 -29.26 42.79
N GLN A 308 109.32 -29.45 41.49
CA GLN A 308 110.54 -30.09 41.00
C GLN A 308 111.83 -29.31 41.33
N ARG A 309 111.76 -27.99 41.54
CA ARG A 309 112.90 -27.20 42.05
C ARG A 309 113.07 -27.40 43.56
N SER A 310 111.98 -27.27 44.32
CA SER A 310 111.94 -27.51 45.77
C SER A 310 112.54 -28.88 46.10
N GLN A 311 112.08 -29.96 45.46
CA GLN A 311 112.60 -31.32 45.66
C GLN A 311 114.10 -31.45 45.36
N ARG A 312 114.63 -30.75 44.35
CA ARG A 312 116.07 -30.75 44.03
C ARG A 312 116.88 -29.90 45.02
N GLU A 313 116.29 -28.86 45.57
CA GLU A 313 116.90 -28.01 46.61
C GLU A 313 116.88 -28.72 47.97
N GLU A 314 115.78 -29.38 48.34
CA GLU A 314 115.65 -30.29 49.48
C GLU A 314 116.66 -31.46 49.41
N GLN A 315 116.81 -32.11 48.24
CA GLN A 315 117.82 -33.14 48.03
C GLN A 315 119.24 -32.62 48.26
N ARG A 316 119.58 -31.44 47.70
CA ARG A 316 120.88 -30.79 47.91
C ARG A 316 121.11 -30.39 49.37
N VAL A 317 120.07 -29.92 50.07
CA VAL A 317 120.14 -29.60 51.51
C VAL A 317 120.40 -30.88 52.29
N ALA A 318 119.70 -31.98 52.03
CA ALA A 318 119.94 -33.27 52.68
C ALA A 318 121.35 -33.83 52.39
N GLU A 319 121.87 -33.68 51.16
CA GLU A 319 123.26 -34.02 50.82
C GLU A 319 124.28 -33.17 51.58
N LEU A 320 124.04 -31.86 51.71
CA LEU A 320 124.89 -30.94 52.46
C LEU A 320 124.82 -31.19 53.98
N GLU A 321 123.64 -31.47 54.52
CA GLU A 321 123.44 -31.87 55.92
C GLU A 321 124.16 -33.18 56.23
N ALA A 322 124.11 -34.17 55.32
CA ALA A 322 124.87 -35.41 55.46
C ALA A 322 126.39 -35.18 55.42
N GLN A 323 126.89 -34.29 54.56
CA GLN A 323 128.31 -33.90 54.54
C GLN A 323 128.72 -33.15 55.83
N VAL A 324 127.89 -32.24 56.32
CA VAL A 324 128.10 -31.53 57.59
C VAL A 324 128.10 -32.51 58.78
N ALA A 325 127.23 -33.52 58.77
CA ALA A 325 127.23 -34.58 59.78
C ALA A 325 128.52 -35.40 59.75
N GLN A 326 128.99 -35.81 58.57
CA GLN A 326 130.27 -36.52 58.41
C GLN A 326 131.47 -35.70 58.89
N VAL A 327 131.54 -34.41 58.53
CA VAL A 327 132.59 -33.50 59.01
C VAL A 327 132.51 -33.29 60.52
N SER A 328 131.30 -33.23 61.08
CA SER A 328 131.09 -33.11 62.54
C SER A 328 131.51 -34.38 63.28
N GLU A 329 131.25 -35.57 62.73
CA GLU A 329 131.73 -36.84 63.28
C GLU A 329 133.27 -36.91 63.23
N LEU A 330 133.88 -36.55 62.10
CA LEU A 330 135.33 -36.50 61.95
C LEU A 330 135.96 -35.53 62.97
N LEU A 331 135.47 -34.29 63.08
CA LEU A 331 135.89 -33.35 64.12
C LEU A 331 135.72 -33.94 65.54
N GLY A 332 134.61 -34.63 65.78
CA GLY A 332 134.35 -35.36 67.02
C GLY A 332 135.34 -36.49 67.31
N THR A 333 135.92 -37.13 66.29
CA THR A 333 137.01 -38.12 66.48
C THR A 333 138.37 -37.46 66.68
N TYR A 334 138.68 -36.37 65.96
CA TYR A 334 139.90 -35.59 66.13
C TYR A 334 140.01 -34.94 67.52
N GLU A 335 138.92 -34.35 68.03
CA GLU A 335 138.92 -33.76 69.38
C GLU A 335 139.09 -34.85 70.45
N LYS A 336 138.48 -36.04 70.27
CA LYS A 336 138.71 -37.22 71.13
C LYS A 336 140.14 -37.78 71.02
N ALA A 337 140.85 -37.60 69.90
CA ALA A 337 142.27 -37.96 69.77
C ALA A 337 143.14 -36.94 70.52
N LYS A 338 142.98 -35.65 70.21
CA LYS A 338 143.62 -34.51 70.87
C LYS A 338 143.49 -34.54 72.40
N GLN A 339 142.33 -34.93 72.94
CA GLN A 339 142.14 -35.10 74.39
C GLN A 339 142.98 -36.24 74.99
N ARG A 340 143.19 -37.35 74.26
CA ARG A 340 144.10 -38.43 74.68
C ARG A 340 145.56 -37.96 74.63
N ASP A 341 145.95 -37.27 73.57
CA ASP A 341 147.31 -36.75 73.40
C ASP A 341 147.64 -35.68 74.44
N GLN A 342 146.68 -34.81 74.78
CA GLN A 342 146.86 -33.82 75.84
C GLN A 342 147.01 -34.49 77.22
N ALA A 343 146.34 -35.63 77.45
CA ALA A 343 146.51 -36.44 78.66
C ALA A 343 147.84 -37.24 78.71
N THR A 344 148.40 -37.65 77.57
CA THR A 344 149.76 -38.24 77.53
C THR A 344 150.84 -37.17 77.71
N ILE A 345 150.68 -36.00 77.08
CA ILE A 345 151.56 -34.83 77.26
C ILE A 345 151.61 -34.38 78.72
N GLN A 346 150.49 -34.38 79.44
CA GLN A 346 150.47 -34.07 80.88
C GLN A 346 151.37 -35.02 81.68
N ARG A 347 151.20 -36.34 81.52
CA ARG A 347 152.03 -37.36 82.20
C ARG A 347 153.52 -37.24 81.86
N LEU A 348 153.85 -36.85 80.63
CA LEU A 348 155.24 -36.60 80.21
C LEU A 348 155.82 -35.33 80.86
N LYS A 349 155.03 -34.25 80.97
CA LYS A 349 155.45 -33.03 81.69
C LYS A 349 155.74 -33.30 83.16
N ASP A 350 154.86 -34.05 83.83
CA ASP A 350 155.05 -34.43 85.24
C ASP A 350 156.35 -35.24 85.45
N ARG A 351 156.70 -36.10 84.48
CA ARG A 351 157.95 -36.88 84.51
C ARG A 351 159.20 -36.05 84.24
N ILE A 352 159.12 -35.02 83.38
CA ILE A 352 160.24 -34.08 83.15
C ILE A 352 160.52 -33.27 84.43
N VAL A 353 159.48 -32.77 85.11
CA VAL A 353 159.62 -32.01 86.36
C VAL A 353 160.31 -32.84 87.47
N GLN A 354 160.10 -34.16 87.51
CA GLN A 354 160.84 -35.06 88.41
C GLN A 354 162.34 -35.09 88.08
N LEU A 355 162.70 -35.28 86.81
CA LEU A 355 164.10 -35.37 86.36
C LEU A 355 164.86 -34.04 86.52
N ASP A 356 164.19 -32.89 86.35
CA ASP A 356 164.79 -31.56 86.55
C ASP A 356 165.15 -31.29 88.02
N LEU A 357 164.44 -31.88 88.98
CA LEU A 357 164.75 -31.79 90.42
C LEU A 357 165.96 -32.66 90.78
N GLU A 358 166.05 -33.86 90.22
CA GLU A 358 167.21 -34.75 90.37
C GLU A 358 168.48 -34.07 89.82
N ASN A 359 168.44 -33.54 88.59
CA ASN A 359 169.57 -32.87 87.93
C ASN A 359 170.04 -31.61 88.66
N LYS A 360 169.14 -30.79 89.23
CA LYS A 360 169.50 -29.58 89.98
C LYS A 360 170.37 -29.86 91.20
N THR A 361 170.26 -31.04 91.80
CA THR A 361 171.06 -31.40 92.99
C THR A 361 172.50 -31.76 92.62
N LEU A 362 172.71 -32.34 91.43
CA LEU A 362 174.04 -32.72 90.92
C LEU A 362 174.83 -31.52 90.35
N ALA A 363 174.12 -30.52 89.80
CA ALA A 363 174.73 -29.35 89.16
C ALA A 363 175.55 -28.44 90.11
N ILE A 364 175.43 -28.61 91.43
CA ILE A 364 176.17 -27.83 92.44
C ILE A 364 177.69 -28.16 92.43
N ALA A 365 178.10 -29.29 91.83
CA ALA A 365 179.47 -29.81 91.91
C ALA A 365 180.43 -29.37 90.77
N ALA A 366 179.95 -28.70 89.71
CA ALA A 366 180.77 -28.35 88.54
C ALA A 366 180.59 -26.87 88.14
N SER A 367 181.70 -26.14 87.95
CA SER A 367 181.64 -24.67 87.80
C SER A 367 182.23 -24.14 86.49
N SER A 368 181.67 -22.97 86.08
CA SER A 368 182.32 -21.90 85.31
C SER A 368 182.32 -21.91 83.75
N ARG A 369 181.77 -20.80 83.23
CA ARG A 369 182.00 -20.07 81.94
C ARG A 369 181.07 -20.28 80.70
N PRO A 370 180.85 -19.21 79.88
CA PRO A 370 179.53 -18.90 79.27
C PRO A 370 179.53 -18.26 77.83
N LEU A 371 178.45 -17.49 77.48
CA LEU A 371 178.12 -16.73 76.23
C LEU A 371 177.53 -17.59 75.07
N GLY A 372 176.50 -17.22 74.28
CA GLY A 372 175.62 -16.02 74.09
C GLY A 372 174.26 -16.42 73.41
N GLU A 373 173.49 -15.70 72.55
CA GLU A 373 173.15 -14.28 72.21
C GLU A 373 172.38 -14.28 70.81
N VAL A 374 171.46 -13.41 70.33
CA VAL A 374 170.61 -12.27 70.82
C VAL A 374 169.51 -11.85 69.75
N ALA A 375 168.44 -11.11 70.13
CA ALA A 375 167.43 -10.32 69.33
C ALA A 375 166.25 -11.01 68.53
N VAL A 376 165.03 -10.45 68.24
CA VAL A 376 164.28 -9.12 68.41
C VAL A 376 164.39 -8.13 67.20
N ASP A 377 163.39 -7.39 66.60
CA ASP A 377 161.91 -7.10 66.71
C ASP A 377 161.37 -6.55 65.32
N GLU A 378 160.17 -5.97 64.97
CA GLU A 378 158.82 -5.66 65.55
C GLU A 378 157.69 -5.64 64.43
N ALA A 379 156.77 -4.62 64.32
CA ALA A 379 155.54 -4.58 63.47
C ALA A 379 155.19 -3.19 62.82
N THR A 380 154.01 -3.01 62.16
CA THR A 380 153.35 -1.68 61.88
C THR A 380 151.91 -1.72 61.26
N LEU A 381 150.94 -1.05 61.93
CA LEU A 381 149.75 -0.20 61.54
C LEU A 381 149.04 -0.31 60.15
N ASP A 382 147.78 0.13 59.92
CA ASP A 382 146.82 0.99 60.67
C ASP A 382 145.32 0.75 60.31
N VAL A 383 144.36 1.46 60.96
CA VAL A 383 142.89 1.32 60.80
C VAL A 383 142.14 2.68 60.69
N ALA A 384 140.90 2.66 60.15
CA ALA A 384 139.85 3.69 60.29
C ALA A 384 139.75 4.86 59.27
N VAL A 385 140.02 4.63 57.98
CA VAL A 385 139.61 5.56 56.89
C VAL A 385 138.55 4.91 55.97
N LEU A 386 137.69 5.75 55.37
CA LEU A 386 136.83 5.44 54.21
C LEU A 386 135.52 4.64 54.41
N LYS A 387 134.96 4.58 55.61
CA LYS A 387 133.50 4.34 55.79
C LYS A 387 132.64 5.40 55.07
N GLU A 388 133.21 6.56 54.75
CA GLU A 388 132.57 7.72 54.11
C GLU A 388 132.12 7.52 52.65
N LYS A 389 132.58 6.46 51.95
CA LYS A 389 132.15 6.22 50.55
C LYS A 389 130.72 5.67 50.42
N MET A 390 130.08 5.24 51.51
CA MET A 390 128.73 4.68 51.50
C MET A 390 127.59 5.70 51.37
N GLU A 391 127.81 6.99 51.63
CA GLU A 391 126.71 7.96 51.77
C GLU A 391 126.56 8.96 50.59
N LYS A 392 127.57 9.06 49.72
CA LYS A 392 127.69 10.21 48.78
C LYS A 392 126.79 10.19 47.53
N LEU A 393 126.04 9.12 47.25
CA LEU A 393 125.15 9.04 46.06
C LEU A 393 123.68 8.68 46.35
N ARG A 394 123.19 8.86 47.58
CA ARG A 394 121.76 8.71 47.92
C ARG A 394 120.94 10.01 47.72
N LYS A 395 121.41 10.95 46.89
CA LYS A 395 120.92 12.36 46.84
C LYS A 395 120.73 12.97 45.45
N LEU A 396 120.77 12.20 44.36
CA LEU A 396 120.45 12.69 43.00
C LEU A 396 119.37 11.85 42.30
N LEU A 397 118.28 11.59 43.02
CA LEU A 397 117.01 11.36 42.37
C LEU A 397 116.33 12.73 42.17
N GLN A 398 116.06 13.06 40.90
CA GLN A 398 115.13 14.07 40.36
C GLN A 398 115.72 15.32 39.67
N VAL A 399 115.28 15.50 38.41
CA VAL A 399 115.41 16.66 37.48
C VAL A 399 116.70 16.78 36.63
N ALA A 400 116.48 17.14 35.35
CA ALA A 400 117.41 17.66 34.32
C ALA A 400 118.37 16.71 33.54
N ALA A 401 117.83 16.19 32.41
CA ALA A 401 118.40 16.23 31.03
C ALA A 401 119.79 15.64 30.68
N GLY A 402 119.87 14.85 29.58
CA GLY A 402 121.13 14.20 29.17
C GLY A 402 121.34 13.69 27.72
N LYS A 403 120.38 13.81 26.78
CA LYS A 403 120.44 13.40 25.34
C LYS A 403 120.37 11.88 25.04
N GLY A 404 119.85 11.56 23.84
CA GLY A 404 119.91 10.24 23.17
C GLY A 404 121.17 10.09 22.29
N PRO A 405 121.15 9.42 21.11
CA PRO A 405 120.01 9.17 20.19
C PRO A 405 119.78 7.63 19.98
N GLU A 406 119.09 7.04 18.99
CA GLU A 406 118.61 7.46 17.66
C GLU A 406 117.16 7.04 17.32
N GLU A 407 116.69 7.70 16.26
CA GLU A 407 115.48 7.54 15.45
C GLU A 407 115.45 6.19 14.66
N PRO A 408 114.36 5.77 13.95
CA PRO A 408 113.60 6.61 13.00
C PRO A 408 112.05 6.51 12.95
N ARG A 409 111.42 7.70 12.80
CA ARG A 409 110.38 8.06 11.80
C ARG A 409 108.93 7.58 11.98
N GLU A 410 107.88 8.36 11.67
CA GLU A 410 107.65 9.79 11.27
C GLU A 410 106.10 10.05 11.27
N PRO A 411 105.55 11.24 10.92
CA PRO A 411 105.58 12.59 11.55
C PRO A 411 104.19 12.97 12.19
N GLU A 412 104.00 13.93 13.11
CA GLU A 412 104.14 15.42 13.09
C GLU A 412 103.17 16.18 12.13
N LEU A 413 102.62 17.40 12.38
CA LEU A 413 102.50 18.36 13.51
C LEU A 413 101.33 19.38 13.18
N PRO A 414 100.97 20.41 14.01
CA PRO A 414 99.69 21.16 13.92
C PRO A 414 99.79 22.61 13.27
N PRO A 415 99.19 23.74 13.75
CA PRO A 415 98.48 24.65 12.82
C PRO A 415 98.98 26.11 12.70
N GLY A 416 98.74 26.78 11.56
CA GLY A 416 98.78 28.25 11.50
C GLY A 416 98.95 28.93 10.12
N ALA A 417 97.85 29.46 9.57
CA ALA A 417 97.73 30.58 8.60
C ALA A 417 98.69 30.68 7.38
N GLY A 418 98.14 30.53 6.16
CA GLY A 418 98.77 30.96 4.90
C GLY A 418 97.88 30.73 3.67
N ASN A 419 97.75 31.73 2.78
CA ASN A 419 96.89 31.69 1.58
C ASN A 419 97.42 30.72 0.49
N GLY A 420 96.53 30.07 -0.28
CA GLY A 420 96.88 29.40 -1.54
C GLY A 420 95.84 28.43 -2.10
N ASP A 421 95.19 28.80 -3.21
CA ASP A 421 94.11 28.07 -3.89
C ASP A 421 94.31 26.56 -4.15
N ARG A 422 93.34 25.72 -3.75
CA ARG A 422 92.41 25.04 -4.69
C ARG A 422 91.27 24.28 -3.98
N ALA A 423 90.16 24.10 -4.71
CA ALA A 423 88.86 23.69 -4.18
C ALA A 423 88.79 22.28 -3.55
N PRO A 424 88.01 22.15 -2.46
CA PRO A 424 86.92 21.15 -2.45
C PRO A 424 85.52 21.78 -2.30
N GLY A 425 85.42 23.10 -2.08
CA GLY A 425 84.15 23.82 -1.89
C GLY A 425 83.15 23.74 -3.05
N GLY A 426 83.53 23.15 -4.18
CA GLY A 426 82.62 22.79 -5.27
C GLY A 426 81.59 21.74 -4.88
N HIS A 427 81.97 20.72 -4.09
CA HIS A 427 81.07 19.59 -3.77
C HIS A 427 79.94 20.01 -2.83
N CYS A 428 80.25 20.59 -1.66
CA CYS A 428 79.22 21.09 -0.76
C CYS A 428 78.36 22.20 -1.39
N GLN A 429 78.90 22.98 -2.35
CA GLN A 429 78.12 23.97 -3.09
C GLN A 429 77.29 23.35 -4.25
N GLN A 430 77.63 22.15 -4.73
CA GLN A 430 76.81 21.36 -5.65
C GLN A 430 75.71 20.62 -4.90
N GLU A 431 76.01 19.97 -3.77
CA GLU A 431 75.04 19.35 -2.86
C GLU A 431 73.99 20.37 -2.40
N LEU A 432 74.42 21.57 -1.97
CA LEU A 432 73.51 22.64 -1.54
C LEU A 432 72.72 23.27 -2.71
N ARG A 433 73.17 23.10 -3.97
CA ARG A 433 72.33 23.38 -5.17
C ARG A 433 71.33 22.26 -5.42
N GLN A 434 71.76 20.99 -5.40
CA GLN A 434 70.90 19.83 -5.58
C GLN A 434 69.76 19.81 -4.56
N LEU A 435 70.07 20.03 -3.27
CA LEU A 435 69.06 20.09 -2.20
C LEU A 435 68.08 21.26 -2.39
N LYS A 436 68.52 22.39 -2.95
CA LYS A 436 67.64 23.52 -3.32
C LYS A 436 66.77 23.20 -4.53
N GLU A 437 67.31 22.53 -5.55
CA GLU A 437 66.54 22.07 -6.70
C GLU A 437 65.52 21.00 -6.30
N GLU A 438 65.88 20.08 -5.40
CA GLU A 438 64.97 19.08 -4.83
C GLU A 438 63.88 19.73 -3.98
N PHE A 439 64.22 20.75 -3.18
CA PHE A 439 63.24 21.54 -2.44
C PHE A 439 62.30 22.33 -3.36
N GLU A 440 62.79 22.98 -4.41
CA GLU A 440 61.94 23.63 -5.43
C GLU A 440 61.06 22.59 -6.16
N ARG A 441 61.61 21.44 -6.57
CA ARG A 441 60.84 20.32 -7.16
C ARG A 441 59.80 19.77 -6.17
N TYR A 442 60.07 19.74 -4.87
CA TYR A 442 59.13 19.29 -3.84
C TYR A 442 58.03 20.33 -3.59
N LYS A 443 58.39 21.61 -3.51
CA LYS A 443 57.50 22.78 -3.40
C LYS A 443 56.55 22.88 -4.60
N VAL A 444 57.05 22.69 -5.82
CA VAL A 444 56.21 22.64 -7.04
C VAL A 444 55.27 21.44 -7.00
N ARG A 445 55.75 20.23 -6.66
CA ARG A 445 54.89 19.04 -6.50
C ARG A 445 53.82 19.23 -5.42
N ALA A 446 54.17 19.79 -4.26
CA ALA A 446 53.22 20.09 -3.19
C ALA A 446 52.18 21.14 -3.61
N GLN A 447 52.58 22.22 -4.30
CA GLN A 447 51.64 23.20 -4.87
C GLN A 447 50.74 22.58 -5.95
N GLN A 448 51.26 21.66 -6.77
CA GLN A 448 50.48 20.99 -7.80
C GLN A 448 49.47 20.01 -7.19
N VAL A 449 49.86 19.25 -6.15
CA VAL A 449 48.95 18.42 -5.36
C VAL A 449 47.87 19.28 -4.69
N LEU A 450 48.23 20.38 -4.02
CA LEU A 450 47.28 21.30 -3.40
C LEU A 450 46.33 21.95 -4.41
N LYS A 451 46.81 22.36 -5.59
CA LYS A 451 45.95 22.84 -6.68
C LYS A 451 45.02 21.75 -7.19
N SER A 452 45.53 20.53 -7.40
CA SER A 452 44.71 19.39 -7.87
C SER A 452 43.66 18.96 -6.84
N LYS A 453 43.95 19.11 -5.55
CA LYS A 453 43.00 18.92 -4.47
C LYS A 453 41.96 20.03 -4.47
N ALA A 454 42.36 21.29 -4.45
CA ALA A 454 41.43 22.43 -4.50
C ALA A 454 40.49 22.38 -5.73
N SER A 455 40.96 21.95 -6.91
CA SER A 455 40.09 21.77 -8.08
C SER A 455 39.09 20.61 -7.93
N LYS A 456 39.45 19.54 -7.20
CA LYS A 456 38.52 18.45 -6.87
C LYS A 456 37.53 18.87 -5.79
N ASP A 457 37.99 19.56 -4.75
CA ASP A 457 37.15 20.10 -3.68
C ASP A 457 36.10 21.09 -4.26
N VAL A 458 36.46 21.89 -5.27
CA VAL A 458 35.52 22.76 -6.03
C VAL A 458 34.56 21.96 -6.93
N GLY A 459 34.99 20.83 -7.50
CA GLY A 459 34.09 19.93 -8.23
C GLY A 459 33.04 19.31 -7.32
N LEU A 460 33.50 18.69 -6.22
CA LEU A 460 32.66 18.09 -5.18
C LEU A 460 31.71 19.13 -4.53
N ALA A 461 32.15 20.39 -4.38
CA ALA A 461 31.28 21.46 -3.90
C ALA A 461 30.10 21.72 -4.85
N ARG A 462 30.34 21.74 -6.17
CA ARG A 462 29.29 21.91 -7.18
C ARG A 462 28.35 20.72 -7.25
N GLU A 463 28.89 19.50 -7.24
CA GLU A 463 28.08 18.27 -7.19
C GLU A 463 27.17 18.25 -5.93
N LEU A 464 27.67 18.77 -4.79
CA LEU A 464 26.87 18.95 -3.57
C LEU A 464 25.88 20.12 -3.63
N GLU A 465 26.12 21.14 -4.45
CA GLU A 465 25.19 22.25 -4.69
C GLU A 465 24.06 21.80 -5.66
N GLU A 466 24.40 21.20 -6.79
CA GLU A 466 23.46 20.58 -7.73
C GLU A 466 22.56 19.53 -7.04
N ALA A 467 23.13 18.68 -6.18
CA ALA A 467 22.34 17.72 -5.39
C ALA A 467 21.43 18.39 -4.34
N ARG A 468 21.80 19.57 -3.81
CA ARG A 468 20.93 20.36 -2.91
C ARG A 468 19.81 21.04 -3.67
N GLU A 469 20.08 21.54 -4.87
CA GLU A 469 19.07 22.14 -5.77
C GLU A 469 18.06 21.09 -6.21
N GLN A 470 18.51 19.91 -6.64
CA GLN A 470 17.63 18.77 -6.94
C GLN A 470 16.79 18.34 -5.71
N LEU A 471 17.38 18.33 -4.52
CA LEU A 471 16.64 18.07 -3.27
C LEU A 471 15.65 19.19 -2.90
N ALA A 472 15.91 20.45 -3.27
CA ALA A 472 14.96 21.55 -3.11
C ALA A 472 13.80 21.40 -4.11
N GLU A 473 14.10 21.22 -5.39
CA GLU A 473 13.10 20.96 -6.43
C GLU A 473 12.18 19.77 -6.09
N LEU A 474 12.73 18.67 -5.58
CA LEU A 474 11.95 17.49 -5.18
C LEU A 474 11.05 17.76 -3.97
N ARG A 475 11.48 18.62 -3.03
CA ARG A 475 10.63 19.07 -1.91
C ARG A 475 9.52 19.99 -2.39
N ASP A 476 9.83 20.95 -3.26
CA ASP A 476 8.83 21.88 -3.80
C ASP A 476 7.79 21.14 -4.65
N LYS A 477 8.23 20.19 -5.50
CA LYS A 477 7.35 19.27 -6.23
C LYS A 477 6.49 18.42 -5.28
N HIS A 478 7.03 17.95 -4.16
CA HIS A 478 6.27 17.20 -3.17
C HIS A 478 5.22 18.08 -2.46
N VAL A 479 5.56 19.31 -2.08
CA VAL A 479 4.62 20.27 -1.48
C VAL A 479 3.52 20.67 -2.47
N LEU A 480 3.86 20.92 -3.74
CA LEU A 480 2.86 21.20 -4.78
C LEU A 480 1.92 20.02 -5.03
N LEU A 481 2.43 18.78 -5.01
CA LEU A 481 1.60 17.58 -5.11
C LEU A 481 0.71 17.38 -3.88
N GLN A 482 1.21 17.65 -2.66
CA GLN A 482 0.41 17.63 -1.43
C GLN A 482 -0.73 18.65 -1.46
N LEU A 483 -0.45 19.89 -1.86
CA LEU A 483 -1.46 20.94 -2.01
C LEU A 483 -2.50 20.57 -3.07
N ALA A 484 -2.07 20.00 -4.20
CA ALA A 484 -2.98 19.51 -5.23
C ALA A 484 -3.87 18.36 -4.73
N THR A 485 -3.34 17.39 -3.97
CA THR A 485 -4.17 16.35 -3.36
C THR A 485 -5.14 16.91 -2.32
N ASP A 486 -4.69 17.85 -1.48
CA ASP A 486 -5.55 18.50 -0.49
C ASP A 486 -6.69 19.28 -1.15
N ASP A 487 -6.44 19.98 -2.26
CA ASP A 487 -7.45 20.74 -3.00
C ASP A 487 -8.44 19.82 -3.76
N MET A 488 -7.96 18.73 -4.38
CA MET A 488 -8.84 17.71 -4.94
C MET A 488 -9.70 17.03 -3.86
N GLU A 489 -9.14 16.78 -2.67
CA GLU A 489 -9.92 16.26 -1.53
C GLU A 489 -10.96 17.27 -1.03
N LYS A 490 -10.65 18.57 -0.95
CA LYS A 490 -11.63 19.62 -0.60
C LYS A 490 -12.79 19.65 -1.60
N GLN A 491 -12.51 19.56 -2.89
CA GLN A 491 -13.52 19.50 -3.95
C GLN A 491 -14.42 18.26 -3.80
N GLN A 492 -13.82 17.07 -3.63
CA GLN A 492 -14.58 15.83 -3.43
C GLN A 492 -15.43 15.85 -2.14
N ARG A 493 -14.92 16.45 -1.06
CA ARG A 493 -15.69 16.64 0.18
C ARG A 493 -16.89 17.57 -0.04
N GLN A 494 -16.70 18.68 -0.76
CA GLN A 494 -17.79 19.62 -1.12
C GLN A 494 -18.84 18.95 -2.01
N GLU A 495 -18.43 18.19 -3.03
CA GLU A 495 -19.37 17.40 -3.86
C GLU A 495 -20.16 16.38 -3.02
N LEU A 496 -19.49 15.67 -2.12
CA LEU A 496 -20.13 14.71 -1.22
C LEU A 496 -21.07 15.39 -0.21
N GLU A 497 -20.84 16.65 0.14
CA GLU A 497 -21.74 17.44 0.98
C GLU A 497 -22.95 17.98 0.19
N ALA A 498 -22.75 18.46 -1.04
CA ALA A 498 -23.83 18.83 -1.95
C ALA A 498 -24.76 17.63 -2.23
N LYS A 499 -24.19 16.48 -2.64
CA LYS A 499 -24.95 15.25 -2.92
C LYS A 499 -25.69 14.71 -1.67
N LYS A 500 -25.17 14.94 -0.46
CA LYS A 500 -25.91 14.63 0.79
C LYS A 500 -27.08 15.59 1.02
N GLN A 501 -26.92 16.88 0.72
CA GLN A 501 -27.99 17.87 0.84
C GLN A 501 -29.10 17.60 -0.19
N GLU A 502 -28.75 17.30 -1.44
CA GLU A 502 -29.68 16.87 -2.50
C GLU A 502 -30.47 15.63 -2.08
N LEU A 503 -29.80 14.58 -1.58
CA LEU A 503 -30.46 13.37 -1.07
C LEU A 503 -31.39 13.66 0.12
N GLN A 504 -31.02 14.57 1.02
CA GLN A 504 -31.88 15.00 2.13
C GLN A 504 -33.11 15.78 1.64
N GLN A 505 -32.95 16.65 0.63
CA GLN A 505 -34.07 17.37 0.00
C GLN A 505 -35.02 16.41 -0.71
N LEU A 506 -34.50 15.46 -1.50
CA LEU A 506 -35.30 14.42 -2.16
C LEU A 506 -36.04 13.54 -1.14
N GLN A 507 -35.40 13.15 -0.03
CA GLN A 507 -36.06 12.42 1.06
C GLN A 507 -37.18 13.24 1.73
N GLN A 508 -37.00 14.55 1.90
CA GLN A 508 -38.03 15.44 2.44
C GLN A 508 -39.20 15.64 1.47
N LEU A 509 -38.93 15.80 0.16
CA LEU A 509 -39.94 15.92 -0.88
C LEU A 509 -40.75 14.62 -1.00
N HIS A 510 -40.09 13.47 -1.14
CA HIS A 510 -40.75 12.17 -1.20
C HIS A 510 -41.60 11.89 0.05
N ARG A 511 -41.12 12.28 1.24
CA ARG A 511 -41.91 12.20 2.47
C ARG A 511 -43.16 13.09 2.41
N GLN A 512 -43.05 14.33 1.93
CA GLN A 512 -44.20 15.23 1.76
C GLN A 512 -45.19 14.70 0.71
N GLU A 513 -44.72 14.05 -0.35
CA GLU A 513 -45.54 13.40 -1.36
C GLU A 513 -46.29 12.19 -0.78
N LEU A 514 -45.62 11.33 0.01
CA LEU A 514 -46.27 10.24 0.74
C LEU A 514 -47.32 10.77 1.73
N GLU A 515 -47.01 11.82 2.48
CA GLU A 515 -47.95 12.47 3.42
C GLU A 515 -49.15 13.08 2.69
N ARG A 516 -48.96 13.72 1.52
CA ARG A 516 -50.05 14.20 0.64
C ARG A 516 -50.91 13.06 0.11
N CYS A 517 -50.31 12.01 -0.46
CA CYS A 517 -51.04 10.85 -0.96
C CYS A 517 -51.88 10.18 0.15
N GLN A 518 -51.33 10.05 1.36
CA GLN A 518 -52.07 9.53 2.51
C GLN A 518 -53.26 10.42 2.91
N LEU A 519 -53.11 11.75 2.84
CA LEU A 519 -54.21 12.68 3.09
C LEU A 519 -55.28 12.57 1.99
N GLU A 520 -54.90 12.51 0.72
CA GLU A 520 -55.84 12.31 -0.39
C GLU A 520 -56.62 11.00 -0.27
N PHE A 521 -55.98 9.88 0.10
CA PHE A 521 -56.68 8.62 0.32
C PHE A 521 -57.64 8.69 1.52
N ARG A 522 -57.28 9.41 2.60
CA ARG A 522 -58.20 9.66 3.73
C ARG A 522 -59.38 10.53 3.33
N GLU A 523 -59.17 11.60 2.56
CA GLU A 523 -60.27 12.43 2.03
C GLU A 523 -61.21 11.64 1.12
N ARG A 524 -60.67 10.78 0.24
CA ARG A 524 -61.46 9.90 -0.64
C ARG A 524 -62.28 8.90 0.18
N ALA A 525 -61.72 8.32 1.24
CA ALA A 525 -62.43 7.44 2.16
C ALA A 525 -63.57 8.17 2.88
N LEU A 526 -63.30 9.33 3.49
CA LEU A 526 -64.31 10.15 4.19
C LEU A 526 -65.46 10.57 3.26
N ARG A 527 -65.18 10.93 2.00
CA ARG A 527 -66.22 11.25 1.01
C ARG A 527 -67.12 10.05 0.70
N LEU A 528 -66.55 8.85 0.58
CA LEU A 528 -67.33 7.62 0.38
C LEU A 528 -68.15 7.26 1.63
N GLU A 529 -67.60 7.45 2.83
CA GLU A 529 -68.34 7.27 4.09
C GLU A 529 -69.52 8.24 4.17
N GLU A 530 -69.30 9.54 3.89
CA GLU A 530 -70.37 10.54 3.79
C GLU A 530 -71.45 10.16 2.78
N GLU A 531 -71.08 9.65 1.60
CA GLU A 531 -72.04 9.21 0.58
C GLU A 531 -72.84 7.98 1.04
N MET A 532 -72.20 7.02 1.71
CA MET A 532 -72.88 5.88 2.32
C MET A 532 -73.81 6.29 3.47
N HIS A 533 -73.45 7.31 4.26
CA HIS A 533 -74.35 7.92 5.24
C HIS A 533 -75.56 8.57 4.56
N LYS A 534 -75.34 9.44 3.56
CA LYS A 534 -76.42 10.07 2.77
C LYS A 534 -77.33 9.03 2.08
N GLN A 535 -76.83 7.86 1.72
CA GLN A 535 -77.64 6.74 1.22
C GLN A 535 -78.47 6.06 2.32
N ARG A 536 -77.87 5.79 3.49
CA ARG A 536 -78.58 5.25 4.67
C ARG A 536 -79.71 6.18 5.11
N ASP A 537 -79.44 7.49 5.19
CA ASP A 537 -80.43 8.48 5.62
C ASP A 537 -81.62 8.56 4.65
N ARG A 538 -81.37 8.47 3.33
CA ARG A 538 -82.43 8.35 2.31
C ARG A 538 -83.22 7.06 2.44
N ALA A 539 -82.56 5.93 2.70
CA ALA A 539 -83.23 4.65 2.90
C ALA A 539 -84.11 4.67 4.16
N LEU A 540 -83.64 5.26 5.26
CA LEU A 540 -84.40 5.47 6.49
C LEU A 540 -85.58 6.42 6.28
N ALA A 541 -85.41 7.50 5.50
CA ALA A 541 -86.51 8.39 5.14
C ALA A 541 -87.60 7.68 4.33
N VAL A 542 -87.23 6.91 3.29
CA VAL A 542 -88.19 6.13 2.49
C VAL A 542 -88.87 5.04 3.33
N LEU A 543 -88.14 4.38 4.24
CA LEU A 543 -88.75 3.43 5.19
C LEU A 543 -89.76 4.14 6.10
N ALA A 544 -89.41 5.29 6.66
CA ALA A 544 -90.34 6.09 7.46
C ALA A 544 -91.58 6.53 6.64
N GLU A 545 -91.42 6.94 5.38
CA GLU A 545 -92.55 7.23 4.48
C GLU A 545 -93.44 6.00 4.28
N LYS A 546 -92.85 4.80 4.06
CA LYS A 546 -93.63 3.54 3.97
C LYS A 546 -94.32 3.19 5.28
N ASP A 547 -93.70 3.42 6.43
CA ASP A 547 -94.33 3.19 7.74
C ASP A 547 -95.50 4.15 7.98
N HIS A 548 -95.38 5.43 7.62
CA HIS A 548 -96.50 6.39 7.68
C HIS A 548 -97.63 6.00 6.70
N GLU A 549 -97.32 5.52 5.49
CA GLU A 549 -98.33 4.96 4.57
C GLU A 549 -99.02 3.72 5.15
N LEU A 550 -98.26 2.81 5.77
CA LEU A 550 -98.82 1.63 6.44
C LEU A 550 -99.68 2.01 7.65
N GLU A 551 -99.31 3.04 8.41
CA GLU A 551 -100.13 3.58 9.50
C GLU A 551 -101.41 4.26 8.99
N GLN A 552 -101.33 5.02 7.89
CA GLN A 552 -102.52 5.58 7.22
C GLN A 552 -103.45 4.47 6.72
N LEU A 553 -102.91 3.41 6.09
CA LEU A 553 -103.69 2.26 5.64
C LEU A 553 -104.29 1.47 6.82
N ARG A 554 -103.57 1.32 7.93
CA ARG A 554 -104.10 0.74 9.18
C ARG A 554 -105.22 1.60 9.76
N ALA A 555 -105.09 2.92 9.77
CA ALA A 555 -106.12 3.84 10.25
C ALA A 555 -107.38 3.86 9.34
N LEU A 556 -107.19 3.82 8.02
CA LEU A 556 -108.28 3.72 7.04
C LEU A 556 -108.97 2.35 7.06
N ALA A 557 -108.27 1.28 7.44
CA ALA A 557 -108.87 -0.02 7.75
C ALA A 557 -109.62 -0.04 9.10
N LEU A 558 -109.42 0.96 9.96
CA LEU A 558 -110.01 1.05 11.31
C LEU A 558 -111.19 2.03 11.44
N PRO A 559 -112.18 1.96 10.53
CA PRO A 559 -113.56 2.21 10.94
C PRO A 559 -114.57 1.14 10.51
N HIS A 560 -114.17 -0.13 10.30
CA HIS A 560 -115.11 -1.24 10.04
C HIS A 560 -115.08 -2.39 11.07
N GLY A 561 -114.88 -2.04 12.34
CA GLY A 561 -115.11 -2.94 13.47
C GLY A 561 -116.59 -3.07 13.86
N HIS A 562 -117.48 -3.52 12.96
CA HIS A 562 -118.87 -3.82 13.35
C HIS A 562 -119.48 -5.11 12.77
N LYS A 563 -120.03 -5.91 13.67
CA LYS A 563 -120.60 -7.25 13.48
C LYS A 563 -121.80 -7.25 12.52
N SER A 564 -121.87 -8.20 11.58
CA SER A 564 -122.76 -9.39 11.69
C SER A 564 -122.99 -10.09 10.33
N CYS A 565 -123.38 -11.36 10.42
CA CYS A 565 -123.70 -12.34 9.39
C CYS A 565 -124.50 -11.84 8.16
N ARG A 566 -124.24 -12.46 7.00
CA ARG A 566 -125.26 -13.26 6.29
C ARG A 566 -124.68 -14.19 5.22
N ASP A 567 -124.86 -15.48 5.41
CA ASP A 567 -125.40 -16.35 4.34
C ASP A 567 -126.93 -16.30 4.46
N GLY A 568 -127.68 -16.33 3.35
CA GLY A 568 -129.16 -16.31 3.43
C GLY A 568 -129.99 -15.75 2.27
N ALA A 569 -129.43 -15.58 1.07
CA ALA A 569 -130.19 -15.44 -0.19
C ALA A 569 -131.21 -14.25 -0.26
N PRO A 570 -132.10 -14.14 -1.27
CA PRO A 570 -131.87 -13.14 -2.33
C PRO A 570 -133.04 -12.16 -2.58
N GLY A 571 -132.78 -11.10 -3.36
CA GLY A 571 -133.82 -10.18 -3.85
C GLY A 571 -133.27 -9.05 -4.73
N ASP A 572 -133.64 -9.09 -6.02
CA ASP A 572 -133.70 -8.08 -7.08
C ASP A 572 -132.79 -6.82 -7.14
N ALA A 573 -132.41 -6.51 -8.38
CA ALA A 573 -131.78 -5.28 -8.88
C ALA A 573 -132.87 -4.17 -9.11
N PRO A 574 -132.58 -2.93 -9.60
CA PRO A 574 -131.34 -2.49 -10.31
C PRO A 574 -130.85 -1.02 -10.14
N ARG A 575 -129.69 -0.76 -10.75
CA ARG A 575 -129.22 0.51 -11.37
C ARG A 575 -129.23 1.82 -10.54
N HIS A 576 -128.03 2.41 -10.40
CA HIS A 576 -127.72 3.62 -11.17
C HIS A 576 -126.20 3.80 -11.40
N ASP A 577 -125.82 4.26 -12.58
CA ASP A 577 -124.47 4.72 -12.92
C ASP A 577 -124.36 6.25 -12.75
N SER A 578 -123.17 6.70 -12.31
CA SER A 578 -122.51 8.01 -12.52
C SER A 578 -121.15 7.91 -11.79
N SER A 579 -119.99 7.75 -12.43
CA SER A 579 -119.28 8.69 -13.33
C SER A 579 -119.14 10.10 -12.75
N GLU A 580 -117.95 10.42 -12.24
CA GLU A 580 -117.20 11.69 -12.42
C GLU A 580 -116.01 11.78 -11.44
N ILE A 581 -114.80 11.47 -11.92
CA ILE A 581 -113.53 11.92 -11.29
C ILE A 581 -112.61 12.41 -12.41
N LEU A 582 -112.67 13.71 -12.70
CA LEU A 582 -111.72 14.43 -13.55
C LEU A 582 -110.83 15.31 -12.65
N PRO A 583 -109.50 15.08 -12.57
CA PRO A 583 -108.58 16.03 -11.96
C PRO A 583 -108.38 17.22 -12.90
N GLN A 584 -109.00 18.36 -12.60
CA GLN A 584 -108.94 19.54 -13.45
C GLN A 584 -107.67 20.39 -13.20
N GLU A 585 -106.86 20.50 -14.25
CA GLU A 585 -105.99 21.63 -14.64
C GLU A 585 -105.05 22.27 -13.60
N LEU A 586 -103.76 21.92 -13.72
CA LEU A 586 -102.66 22.86 -14.00
C LEU A 586 -102.83 24.32 -13.51
N GLN A 587 -102.64 24.55 -12.21
CA GLN A 587 -102.34 25.89 -11.69
C GLN A 587 -100.81 26.10 -11.65
N PRO A 588 -100.23 27.04 -12.42
CA PRO A 588 -98.78 27.26 -12.42
C PRO A 588 -98.35 28.00 -11.15
N CYS A 589 -97.78 27.26 -10.20
CA CYS A 589 -97.25 27.82 -8.95
C CYS A 589 -96.06 28.76 -9.21
N SER A 590 -96.29 30.07 -9.12
CA SER A 590 -95.29 31.14 -9.29
C SER A 590 -94.31 31.26 -8.10
N GLY A 591 -93.78 30.12 -7.63
CA GLY A 591 -92.80 30.01 -6.54
C GLY A 591 -91.57 29.18 -6.90
N SER A 592 -91.52 28.60 -8.10
CA SER A 592 -90.38 27.79 -8.61
C SER A 592 -89.28 28.64 -9.26
N GLU A 593 -89.60 29.83 -9.75
CA GLU A 593 -88.67 30.76 -10.42
C GLU A 593 -87.38 31.06 -9.62
N PRO A 594 -87.41 31.46 -8.33
CA PRO A 594 -86.18 31.78 -7.60
C PRO A 594 -85.24 30.58 -7.46
N THR A 595 -85.77 29.36 -7.36
CA THR A 595 -84.97 28.13 -7.32
C THR A 595 -84.27 27.87 -8.66
N PHE A 596 -84.93 28.16 -9.78
CA PHE A 596 -84.34 28.02 -11.11
C PHE A 596 -83.23 29.04 -11.35
N PHE A 597 -83.41 30.31 -10.95
CA PHE A 597 -82.37 31.33 -11.04
C PHE A 597 -81.15 31.01 -10.18
N LEU A 598 -81.33 30.54 -8.94
CA LEU A 598 -80.22 30.11 -8.07
C LEU A 598 -79.46 28.90 -8.63
N TYR A 599 -80.16 27.94 -9.27
CA TYR A 599 -79.51 26.82 -9.94
C TYR A 599 -78.71 27.28 -11.17
N ALA A 600 -79.27 28.16 -12.00
CA ALA A 600 -78.59 28.73 -13.15
C ALA A 600 -77.33 29.53 -12.74
N GLU A 601 -77.40 30.30 -11.65
CA GLU A 601 -76.24 31.02 -11.13
C GLU A 601 -75.14 30.07 -10.60
N GLN A 602 -75.51 29.01 -9.87
CA GLN A 602 -74.56 27.99 -9.43
C GLN A 602 -73.91 27.24 -10.61
N LEU A 603 -74.66 27.01 -11.68
CA LEU A 603 -74.16 26.37 -12.89
C LEU A 603 -73.18 27.29 -13.63
N ALA A 604 -73.50 28.58 -13.79
CA ALA A 604 -72.60 29.57 -14.37
C ALA A 604 -71.30 29.75 -13.56
N ARG A 605 -71.37 29.73 -12.21
CA ARG A 605 -70.17 29.73 -11.35
C ARG A 605 -69.28 28.51 -11.62
N LYS A 606 -69.87 27.32 -11.69
CA LYS A 606 -69.16 26.07 -12.03
C LYS A 606 -68.58 26.09 -13.45
N GLU A 607 -69.26 26.69 -14.43
CA GLU A 607 -68.71 26.86 -15.78
C GLU A 607 -67.49 27.79 -15.80
N VAL A 608 -67.50 28.88 -15.02
CA VAL A 608 -66.35 29.77 -14.85
C VAL A 608 -65.19 29.05 -14.16
N GLU A 609 -65.46 28.27 -13.10
CA GLU A 609 -64.46 27.44 -12.42
C GLU A 609 -63.86 26.38 -13.37
N ILE A 610 -64.69 25.66 -14.12
CA ILE A 610 -64.26 24.68 -15.13
C ILE A 610 -63.44 25.37 -16.24
N ALA A 611 -63.82 26.58 -16.67
CA ALA A 611 -63.06 27.36 -17.65
C ALA A 611 -61.71 27.85 -17.10
N ALA A 612 -61.64 28.22 -15.82
CA ALA A 612 -60.39 28.57 -15.14
C ALA A 612 -59.47 27.36 -14.98
N LEU A 613 -60.00 26.22 -14.52
CA LEU A 613 -59.26 24.96 -14.41
C LEU A 613 -58.77 24.46 -15.77
N ARG A 614 -59.58 24.56 -16.84
CA ARG A 614 -59.15 24.24 -18.22
C ARG A 614 -58.01 25.15 -18.69
N LYS A 615 -58.04 26.46 -18.37
CA LYS A 615 -56.94 27.40 -18.68
C LYS A 615 -55.66 27.06 -17.90
N GLN A 616 -55.77 26.76 -16.61
CA GLN A 616 -54.64 26.34 -15.78
C GLN A 616 -54.04 25.02 -16.26
N ARG A 617 -54.89 24.01 -16.56
CA ARG A 617 -54.48 22.73 -17.15
C ARG A 617 -53.71 22.95 -18.45
N HIS A 618 -54.21 23.81 -19.34
CA HIS A 618 -53.51 24.13 -20.59
C HIS A 618 -52.19 24.88 -20.38
N GLN A 619 -52.11 25.79 -19.40
CA GLN A 619 -50.85 26.45 -19.02
C GLN A 619 -49.82 25.43 -18.51
N LEU A 620 -50.25 24.45 -17.70
CA LEU A 620 -49.40 23.36 -17.22
C LEU A 620 -48.99 22.39 -18.34
N GLU A 621 -49.89 22.04 -19.27
CA GLU A 621 -49.58 21.25 -20.48
C GLU A 621 -48.48 21.92 -21.32
N VAL A 622 -48.62 23.24 -21.56
CA VAL A 622 -47.62 24.02 -22.30
C VAL A 622 -46.30 24.11 -21.54
N GLN A 623 -46.32 24.26 -20.21
CA GLN A 623 -45.11 24.23 -19.39
C GLN A 623 -44.43 22.85 -19.40
N LEU A 624 -45.18 21.75 -19.33
CA LEU A 624 -44.66 20.39 -19.44
C LEU A 624 -44.01 20.15 -20.81
N HIS A 625 -44.66 20.53 -21.91
CA HIS A 625 -44.06 20.43 -23.25
C HIS A 625 -42.79 21.30 -23.39
N GLN A 626 -42.75 22.50 -22.78
CA GLN A 626 -41.54 23.33 -22.75
C GLN A 626 -40.42 22.72 -21.91
N LEU A 627 -40.72 22.07 -20.78
CA LEU A 627 -39.74 21.39 -19.94
C LEU A 627 -39.22 20.11 -20.61
N GLN A 628 -40.09 19.33 -21.24
CA GLN A 628 -39.71 18.16 -22.05
C GLN A 628 -38.83 18.57 -23.23
N GLY A 629 -39.20 19.62 -23.97
CA GLY A 629 -38.39 20.14 -25.08
C GLY A 629 -37.01 20.66 -24.64
N ARG A 630 -36.90 21.21 -23.43
CA ARG A 630 -35.61 21.57 -22.82
C ARG A 630 -34.82 20.32 -22.41
N ALA A 631 -35.45 19.36 -21.73
CA ALA A 631 -34.79 18.12 -21.32
C ALA A 631 -34.19 17.36 -22.50
N LEU A 632 -34.94 17.21 -23.61
CA LEU A 632 -34.43 16.62 -24.84
C LEU A 632 -33.27 17.43 -25.45
N ALA A 633 -33.32 18.76 -25.42
CA ALA A 633 -32.25 19.60 -25.92
C ALA A 633 -30.97 19.55 -25.07
N GLU A 634 -31.07 19.38 -23.74
CA GLU A 634 -29.91 19.13 -22.89
C GLU A 634 -29.40 17.68 -23.05
N GLU A 635 -30.29 16.69 -23.20
CA GLU A 635 -29.89 15.31 -23.53
C GLU A 635 -29.11 15.23 -24.83
N ASP A 636 -29.55 15.89 -25.90
CA ASP A 636 -28.84 15.89 -27.19
C ASP A 636 -27.49 16.61 -27.11
N LYS A 637 -27.38 17.74 -26.38
CA LYS A 637 -26.08 18.35 -26.06
C LYS A 637 -25.17 17.37 -25.31
N HIS A 638 -25.65 16.71 -24.26
CA HIS A 638 -24.85 15.74 -23.52
C HIS A 638 -24.47 14.52 -24.35
N ARG A 639 -25.30 14.10 -25.31
CA ARG A 639 -24.95 13.07 -26.30
C ARG A 639 -23.84 13.54 -27.24
N GLU A 640 -23.88 14.79 -27.71
CA GLU A 640 -22.82 15.41 -28.52
C GLU A 640 -21.50 15.58 -27.73
N GLU A 641 -21.56 16.07 -26.49
CA GLU A 641 -20.41 16.20 -25.58
C GLU A 641 -19.77 14.84 -25.30
N VAL A 642 -20.59 13.82 -24.97
CA VAL A 642 -20.10 12.45 -24.76
C VAL A 642 -19.52 11.85 -26.05
N ALA A 643 -20.08 12.15 -27.22
CA ALA A 643 -19.50 11.73 -28.50
C ALA A 643 -18.15 12.42 -28.78
N ALA A 644 -18.04 13.72 -28.52
CA ALA A 644 -16.81 14.49 -28.67
C ALA A 644 -15.70 13.97 -27.73
N LEU A 645 -16.00 13.84 -26.43
CA LEU A 645 -15.07 13.30 -25.42
C LEU A 645 -14.66 11.85 -25.72
N ARG A 646 -15.57 11.00 -26.18
CA ARG A 646 -15.23 9.65 -26.68
C ARG A 646 -14.30 9.70 -27.89
N GLY A 647 -14.49 10.68 -28.78
CA GLY A 647 -13.60 10.94 -29.91
C GLY A 647 -12.19 11.38 -29.47
N GLU A 648 -12.09 12.26 -28.46
CA GLU A 648 -10.81 12.71 -27.91
C GLU A 648 -10.07 11.60 -27.15
N ILE A 649 -10.77 10.82 -26.33
CA ILE A 649 -10.22 9.62 -25.68
C ILE A 649 -9.70 8.65 -26.74
N GLN A 650 -10.48 8.38 -27.80
CA GLN A 650 -10.02 7.52 -28.89
C GLN A 650 -8.79 8.08 -29.62
N LYS A 651 -8.68 9.39 -29.85
CA LYS A 651 -7.46 10.02 -30.39
C LYS A 651 -6.27 9.77 -29.45
N SER A 652 -6.39 10.14 -28.17
CA SER A 652 -5.33 9.95 -27.17
C SER A 652 -4.88 8.49 -27.02
N CYS A 653 -5.81 7.52 -27.08
CA CYS A 653 -5.48 6.10 -27.08
C CYS A 653 -4.68 5.66 -28.32
N ARG A 654 -5.02 6.18 -29.51
CA ARG A 654 -4.29 5.89 -30.76
C ARG A 654 -2.89 6.53 -30.71
N ASP A 655 -2.76 7.74 -30.19
CA ASP A 655 -1.48 8.44 -30.09
C ASP A 655 -0.53 7.76 -29.09
N LYS A 656 -1.01 7.38 -27.90
CA LYS A 656 -0.26 6.53 -26.96
C LYS A 656 0.12 5.15 -27.54
N SER A 657 -0.70 4.60 -28.44
CA SER A 657 -0.37 3.36 -29.14
C SER A 657 0.70 3.57 -30.23
N ARG A 658 0.75 4.75 -30.86
CA ARG A 658 1.77 5.14 -31.84
C ARG A 658 3.14 5.39 -31.20
N GLU A 659 3.18 5.88 -29.97
CA GLU A 659 4.42 6.10 -29.20
C GLU A 659 5.23 4.81 -28.99
N GLY A 660 4.57 3.65 -28.95
CA GLY A 660 5.21 2.32 -28.89
C GLY A 660 5.51 1.67 -30.25
N ALA A 661 5.19 2.30 -31.39
CA ALA A 661 5.30 1.68 -32.70
C ALA A 661 6.74 1.73 -33.27
N ASN A 662 7.28 0.56 -33.66
CA ASN A 662 8.60 0.49 -34.28
C ASN A 662 8.62 1.18 -35.66
N LEU A 663 9.21 2.37 -35.71
CA LEU A 663 9.30 3.21 -36.91
C LEU A 663 10.17 2.58 -38.03
N GLU A 664 11.14 1.73 -37.70
CA GLU A 664 11.93 1.00 -38.72
C GLU A 664 11.10 -0.08 -39.39
N TYR A 665 10.27 -0.79 -38.63
CA TYR A 665 9.31 -1.73 -39.19
C TYR A 665 8.28 -1.00 -40.07
N LEU A 666 7.72 0.12 -39.61
CA LEU A 666 6.82 0.94 -40.42
C LEU A 666 7.50 1.43 -41.72
N LYS A 667 8.72 1.96 -41.64
CA LYS A 667 9.55 2.34 -42.79
C LYS A 667 9.73 1.19 -43.78
N ASN A 668 10.01 -0.01 -43.29
CA ASN A 668 10.18 -1.21 -44.13
C ASN A 668 8.88 -1.68 -44.79
N VAL A 669 7.73 -1.59 -44.09
CA VAL A 669 6.41 -1.91 -44.67
C VAL A 669 5.97 -0.85 -45.68
N VAL A 670 6.20 0.44 -45.42
CA VAL A 670 5.94 1.54 -46.36
C VAL A 670 6.84 1.43 -47.60
N TYR A 671 8.12 1.11 -47.43
CA TYR A 671 9.03 0.86 -48.56
C TYR A 671 8.55 -0.32 -49.42
N ARG A 672 8.12 -1.43 -48.81
CA ARG A 672 7.49 -2.55 -49.53
C ARG A 672 6.20 -2.14 -50.24
N PHE A 673 5.32 -1.39 -49.58
CA PHE A 673 4.08 -0.89 -50.17
C PHE A 673 4.32 -0.04 -51.43
N LEU A 674 5.36 0.81 -51.43
CA LEU A 674 5.74 1.65 -52.57
C LEU A 674 6.47 0.88 -53.69
N THR A 675 7.19 -0.20 -53.37
CA THR A 675 8.01 -0.95 -54.34
C THR A 675 7.35 -2.20 -54.91
N LEU A 676 6.36 -2.79 -54.23
CA LEU A 676 5.59 -3.92 -54.74
C LEU A 676 4.78 -3.52 -55.99
N PRO A 677 4.74 -4.33 -57.06
CA PRO A 677 3.84 -4.09 -58.19
C PRO A 677 2.40 -4.56 -57.91
N ASP A 678 2.24 -5.64 -57.13
CA ASP A 678 0.98 -6.37 -57.02
C ASP A 678 -0.09 -5.66 -56.18
N ALA A 679 -1.30 -5.50 -56.74
CA ALA A 679 -2.43 -4.90 -56.05
C ALA A 679 -2.80 -5.61 -54.73
N ARG A 680 -2.73 -6.96 -54.69
CA ARG A 680 -3.01 -7.74 -53.48
C ARG A 680 -1.90 -7.57 -52.42
N GLY A 681 -0.63 -7.54 -52.81
CA GLY A 681 0.49 -7.29 -51.91
C GLY A 681 0.47 -5.85 -51.34
N ARG A 682 0.08 -4.88 -52.17
CA ARG A 682 -0.20 -3.50 -51.75
C ARG A 682 -1.37 -3.41 -50.76
N GLN A 683 -2.47 -4.15 -50.98
CA GLN A 683 -3.57 -4.20 -50.02
C GLN A 683 -3.15 -4.82 -48.67
N GLN A 684 -2.37 -5.91 -48.68
CA GLN A 684 -1.86 -6.53 -47.45
C GLN A 684 -0.91 -5.59 -46.67
N THR A 685 0.03 -4.95 -47.37
CA THR A 685 0.96 -3.99 -46.74
C THR A 685 0.25 -2.69 -46.30
N LEU A 686 -0.78 -2.24 -47.02
CA LEU A 686 -1.66 -1.16 -46.58
C LEU A 686 -2.41 -1.53 -45.29
N THR A 687 -3.00 -2.73 -45.20
CA THR A 687 -3.68 -3.18 -43.98
C THR A 687 -2.71 -3.23 -42.80
N ALA A 688 -1.45 -3.64 -43.00
CA ALA A 688 -0.41 -3.56 -41.98
C ALA A 688 -0.13 -2.10 -41.56
N ILE A 689 0.02 -1.16 -42.50
CA ILE A 689 0.21 0.28 -42.22
C ILE A 689 -0.99 0.85 -41.43
N LEU A 690 -2.22 0.50 -41.84
CA LEU A 690 -3.47 0.93 -41.18
C LEU A 690 -3.62 0.38 -39.75
N ALA A 691 -3.00 -0.77 -39.46
CA ALA A 691 -2.92 -1.35 -38.14
C ALA A 691 -1.85 -0.65 -37.27
N ILE A 692 -0.61 -0.57 -37.76
CA ILE A 692 0.54 0.04 -37.04
C ILE A 692 0.27 1.50 -36.66
N LEU A 693 -0.39 2.26 -37.54
CA LEU A 693 -0.72 3.68 -37.29
C LEU A 693 -2.10 3.91 -36.65
N HIS A 694 -2.79 2.83 -36.25
CA HIS A 694 -4.06 2.86 -35.50
C HIS A 694 -5.12 3.82 -36.07
N PHE A 695 -5.34 3.79 -37.39
CA PHE A 695 -6.31 4.68 -38.07
C PHE A 695 -7.77 4.50 -37.56
N SER A 696 -8.54 5.59 -37.59
CA SER A 696 -9.98 5.65 -37.31
C SER A 696 -10.77 4.68 -38.21
N PRO A 697 -11.91 4.12 -37.76
CA PRO A 697 -12.82 3.41 -38.67
C PRO A 697 -13.26 4.29 -39.86
N GLU A 698 -13.50 5.58 -39.64
CA GLU A 698 -13.88 6.54 -40.70
C GLU A 698 -12.76 6.76 -41.72
N GLU A 699 -11.52 6.88 -41.24
CA GLU A 699 -10.31 7.02 -42.08
C GLU A 699 -10.08 5.74 -42.89
N LYS A 700 -10.19 4.57 -42.25
CA LYS A 700 -10.11 3.24 -42.90
C LYS A 700 -11.19 3.09 -43.98
N LEU A 701 -12.43 3.50 -43.70
CA LEU A 701 -13.52 3.50 -44.68
C LEU A 701 -13.27 4.49 -45.83
N SER A 702 -12.71 5.67 -45.55
CA SER A 702 -12.37 6.68 -46.56
C SER A 702 -11.22 6.23 -47.46
N ILE A 703 -10.22 5.56 -46.88
CA ILE A 703 -9.10 4.94 -47.60
C ILE A 703 -9.58 3.74 -48.43
N ALA A 704 -10.47 2.90 -47.89
CA ALA A 704 -11.07 1.78 -48.63
C ALA A 704 -11.92 2.27 -49.81
N LYS A 705 -12.77 3.29 -49.61
CA LYS A 705 -13.52 3.96 -50.68
C LYS A 705 -12.58 4.52 -51.76
N SER A 706 -11.52 5.22 -51.37
CA SER A 706 -10.53 5.79 -52.31
C SER A 706 -9.82 4.69 -53.11
N SER A 707 -9.37 3.63 -52.44
CA SER A 707 -8.69 2.47 -53.05
C SER A 707 -9.60 1.69 -54.02
N ALA A 708 -10.91 1.75 -53.86
CA ALA A 708 -11.88 1.09 -54.75
C ALA A 708 -12.21 1.93 -56.01
N HIS A 709 -12.06 3.26 -55.96
CA HIS A 709 -12.49 4.16 -57.04
C HIS A 709 -11.36 4.65 -57.96
N GLY A 710 -10.09 4.34 -57.67
CA GLY A 710 -9.00 4.64 -58.58
C GLY A 710 -7.65 4.06 -58.14
N SER A 711 -6.77 3.82 -59.11
CA SER A 711 -5.37 3.50 -58.82
C SER A 711 -4.71 4.72 -58.16
N TRP A 712 -4.39 4.62 -56.87
CA TRP A 712 -3.74 5.68 -56.07
C TRP A 712 -2.51 6.29 -56.75
N TRP A 713 -1.82 5.51 -57.58
CA TRP A 713 -0.82 5.98 -58.51
C TRP A 713 -1.41 5.87 -59.91
N LEU A 714 -1.74 7.00 -60.53
CA LEU A 714 -1.92 7.06 -61.99
C LEU A 714 -0.63 6.50 -62.62
N HIS A 715 -0.75 5.46 -63.45
CA HIS A 715 0.40 4.96 -64.20
C HIS A 715 0.91 6.07 -65.13
N GLY A 716 2.02 6.70 -64.73
CA GLY A 716 2.72 7.68 -65.55
C GLY A 716 3.19 7.02 -66.83
N LYS A 717 2.53 7.35 -67.94
CA LYS A 717 2.95 6.91 -69.27
C LYS A 717 4.37 7.39 -69.53
N ARG A 718 5.26 6.44 -69.82
CA ARG A 718 6.45 6.63 -70.66
C ARG A 718 6.21 5.82 -71.93
#